data_AF-A0A8C3XPF8-F1
#
_entry.id   AF-A0A8C3XPF8-F1
#
_cell.length_a   1.000
_cell.length_b   1.000
_cell.length_c   1.000
_cell.angle_alpha   90.00
_cell.angle_beta   90.00
_cell.angle_gamma   90.00
#
_symmetry.space_group_name_H-M   'P 1'
#
loop_
_entity.id
_entity.type
_entity.pdbx_description
1 polymer ?
#
loop_
_entity_poly.entity_id
_entity_poly.type
_entity_poly.pdbx_seq_one_letter_code
_entity_poly.pdbx_strand_id
1 'polypeptide(L)'
;MSPTQWDFPVELCCRPMAFVTLTGLDVVYNAVHRAVWDAFCANRRADRVPISFKVLPGDHEYPKCRTKRTSYEWYIPKGILKTGWMNKHLNLVPALVVVFYELDWDEQQWKEKQSECATRVEIVRQSLQGRNTKVAVVLIQKKTPLPPGEDVIASERAAALCNACDLSGKSLFVLPHTDHLVGYIIRLENAFYEHAQTYYYTEIRRVKSHKEFLNKTTHQLLFVRHQFKIAFFSELKQDTQNALKNYRTAYNLVHELRAHETNMLEIKTMAGFINYKICRLCFQHNTPLDAIAQFRKHIDLCKKKIGSAELAFEHAAWMSKQYVFDQKSRIEKNLIKVLMNESPDPEPDCDASAVKASQKLWTDRVSLAGSNIFTIEVQDFVPFVQCKAKFLAPSFHVDVPVEFDVYLKADCPHPIRFSKLCVGFNNQEYNQYCVVEEAYQKSDVLEYSSQGPVCLVPGKTRKFTFKFVAKSEDVGKKIEITSVDLILGTETGRCVILNWRGGGGDAASSQEALQAARSFKRKPKLPDNEVHWDSLTIQANTMIISRVPNISVQLQHEPPALTNEMYCLIVTVQSHEKTVAKDVKLTAGLKPGQDANLTQKTHVTLNGTEICDDSYPALLPDIPVGDLQPGEKLEKAVYIRCGTVGTRMFLVYVSYLISATVEEKEIICKCHRDETVTIETVFPFDVAVKFVSSKFEHLDRVFADIPFLLMTDILSASPWALTIITSQLQLSASMVPVDQLESYVENVVLQTGESASECFCLRCPPVTNGQSGVATGRYVISWKRSSAVESVPVICTVITLPHVIVESIPLHVNADLPSFGRVRESLPVRYHLQNKTSLVQDVEISVEPSDAFMFSGLKQMRLRILPGTQQEMLYNFYPLMAGYQQLPSLNIILLRIPNFTNQLLRRFIPTHIFVKVRTFG
;
A
#
# COMPACT_ATOMS: atom_id res chain seq x y z
N MET A 1 33.50 8.14 -37.42
CA MET A 1 32.76 9.31 -36.94
C MET A 1 31.64 8.81 -36.04
N SER A 2 31.77 9.02 -34.72
CA SER A 2 30.70 8.68 -33.77
C SER A 2 29.45 9.54 -34.05
N PRO A 3 28.23 9.02 -33.89
CA PRO A 3 27.01 9.71 -34.32
C PRO A 3 26.48 10.73 -33.30
N THR A 4 27.29 11.25 -32.38
CA THR A 4 26.80 12.04 -31.23
C THR A 4 26.93 13.55 -31.38
N GLN A 5 26.96 14.08 -32.62
CA GLN A 5 27.22 15.52 -32.84
C GLN A 5 26.00 16.35 -33.29
N TRP A 6 24.78 15.80 -33.24
CA TRP A 6 23.56 16.56 -33.50
C TRP A 6 22.44 16.12 -32.55
N ASP A 7 21.80 17.07 -31.85
CA ASP A 7 20.62 16.89 -30.99
C ASP A 7 19.33 16.49 -31.77
N PHE A 8 19.46 15.92 -32.97
CA PHE A 8 18.34 15.40 -33.74
C PHE A 8 17.94 14.00 -33.25
N PRO A 9 16.63 13.67 -33.23
CA PRO A 9 16.19 12.32 -32.93
C PRO A 9 16.88 11.29 -33.84
N VAL A 10 17.32 10.16 -33.28
CA VAL A 10 17.98 9.09 -34.04
C VAL A 10 17.09 8.59 -35.19
N GLU A 11 15.77 8.63 -35.00
CA GLU A 11 14.76 8.30 -36.00
C GLU A 11 14.76 9.25 -37.20
N LEU A 12 15.16 10.51 -37.00
CA LEU A 12 15.29 11.49 -38.07
C LEU A 12 16.59 11.29 -38.86
N CYS A 13 17.69 11.00 -38.14
CA CYS A 13 19.03 10.84 -38.69
C CYS A 13 19.23 9.51 -39.43
N CYS A 14 18.50 8.46 -39.05
CA CYS A 14 18.60 7.16 -39.71
C CYS A 14 18.13 7.22 -41.18
N ARG A 15 18.62 6.32 -42.04
CA ARG A 15 18.00 6.10 -43.36
C ARG A 15 16.70 5.33 -43.14
N PRO A 16 15.52 5.88 -43.49
CA PRO A 16 14.27 5.13 -43.33
C PRO A 16 14.29 3.88 -44.21
N MET A 17 14.08 2.73 -43.57
CA MET A 17 14.00 1.41 -44.21
C MET A 17 12.62 0.81 -43.92
N ALA A 18 12.11 0.01 -44.84
CA ALA A 18 10.87 -0.71 -44.63
C ALA A 18 11.00 -1.65 -43.43
N PHE A 19 10.04 -1.61 -42.51
CA PHE A 19 10.09 -2.44 -41.31
C PHE A 19 9.30 -3.75 -41.51
N VAL A 20 9.96 -4.89 -41.38
CA VAL A 20 9.36 -6.24 -41.53
C VAL A 20 9.64 -7.05 -40.27
N THR A 21 8.62 -7.72 -39.76
CA THR A 21 8.76 -8.63 -38.61
C THR A 21 8.73 -10.08 -39.09
N LEU A 22 9.62 -10.90 -38.55
CA LEU A 22 9.61 -12.35 -38.73
C LEU A 22 9.16 -12.99 -37.42
N THR A 23 8.28 -13.99 -37.49
CA THR A 23 7.81 -14.75 -36.32
C THR A 23 7.77 -16.24 -36.64
N GLY A 24 7.72 -17.10 -35.61
CA GLY A 24 7.78 -18.55 -35.76
C GLY A 24 9.20 -19.13 -35.91
N LEU A 25 10.24 -18.29 -35.85
CA LEU A 25 11.64 -18.72 -35.83
C LEU A 25 12.15 -18.80 -34.38
N ASP A 26 12.51 -20.02 -33.96
CA ASP A 26 13.24 -20.27 -32.72
C ASP A 26 14.76 -20.15 -32.94
N VAL A 27 15.27 -18.92 -32.81
CA VAL A 27 16.69 -18.61 -33.02
C VAL A 27 17.61 -19.03 -31.86
N VAL A 28 17.06 -19.63 -30.81
CA VAL A 28 17.80 -20.05 -29.60
C VAL A 28 18.06 -21.55 -29.64
N TYR A 29 17.03 -22.36 -29.91
CA TYR A 29 17.12 -23.82 -29.80
C TYR A 29 17.06 -24.58 -31.13
N ASN A 30 16.71 -23.92 -32.25
CA ASN A 30 16.63 -24.56 -33.56
C ASN A 30 17.72 -24.02 -34.52
N ALA A 31 18.65 -24.89 -34.92
CA ALA A 31 19.78 -24.54 -35.78
C ALA A 31 19.36 -24.11 -37.20
N VAL A 32 18.28 -24.70 -37.75
CA VAL A 32 17.73 -24.32 -39.06
C VAL A 32 17.17 -22.91 -39.00
N HIS A 33 16.36 -22.62 -37.97
CA HIS A 33 15.82 -21.28 -37.73
C HIS A 33 16.92 -20.24 -37.51
N ARG A 34 17.98 -20.61 -36.78
CA ARG A 34 19.16 -19.76 -36.60
C ARG A 34 19.84 -19.45 -37.93
N ALA A 35 20.07 -20.46 -38.77
CA ALA A 35 20.67 -20.28 -40.09
C ALA A 35 19.81 -19.39 -41.02
N VAL A 36 18.48 -19.55 -40.99
CA VAL A 36 17.54 -18.67 -41.72
C VAL A 36 17.67 -17.22 -41.25
N TRP A 37 17.67 -16.99 -39.94
CA TRP A 37 17.84 -15.64 -39.38
C TRP A 37 19.18 -15.02 -39.73
N ASP A 38 20.28 -15.78 -39.57
CA ASP A 38 21.63 -15.31 -39.89
C ASP A 38 21.75 -14.96 -41.38
N ALA A 39 21.08 -15.70 -42.27
CA ALA A 39 21.04 -15.39 -43.70
C ALA A 39 20.30 -14.07 -44.01
N PHE A 40 19.25 -13.71 -43.26
CA PHE A 40 18.61 -12.38 -43.35
C PHE A 40 19.48 -11.26 -42.77
N CYS A 41 20.34 -11.57 -41.79
CA CYS A 41 21.22 -10.59 -41.13
C CYS A 41 22.57 -10.38 -41.85
N ALA A 42 22.98 -11.30 -42.72
CA ALA A 42 24.25 -11.22 -43.44
C ALA A 42 24.40 -9.88 -44.19
N ASN A 43 25.50 -9.18 -43.95
CA ASN A 43 25.71 -7.84 -44.48
C ASN A 43 26.18 -7.87 -45.94
N ARG A 44 25.23 -7.86 -46.89
CA ARG A 44 25.51 -8.02 -48.32
C ARG A 44 25.72 -6.71 -49.11
N ARG A 45 25.61 -5.55 -48.44
CA ARG A 45 25.82 -4.13 -48.86
C ARG A 45 25.47 -3.64 -50.28
N ALA A 46 25.71 -4.38 -51.36
CA ALA A 46 25.47 -3.93 -52.75
C ALA A 46 24.07 -4.27 -53.29
N ASP A 47 23.49 -5.44 -52.95
CA ASP A 47 22.25 -5.94 -53.59
C ASP A 47 21.02 -6.03 -52.66
N ARG A 48 21.13 -5.51 -51.44
CA ARG A 48 20.07 -5.68 -50.44
C ARG A 48 19.00 -4.60 -50.54
N VAL A 49 17.75 -5.03 -50.67
CA VAL A 49 16.59 -4.13 -50.52
C VAL A 49 16.60 -3.45 -49.14
N PRO A 50 16.16 -2.18 -49.04
CA PRO A 50 16.25 -1.41 -47.80
C PRO A 50 15.15 -1.80 -46.80
N ILE A 51 15.31 -2.98 -46.20
CA ILE A 51 14.45 -3.56 -45.18
C ILE A 51 15.20 -3.67 -43.85
N SER A 52 14.51 -3.31 -42.78
CA SER A 52 14.87 -3.62 -41.40
C SER A 52 14.06 -4.83 -40.93
N PHE A 53 14.73 -5.93 -40.60
CA PHE A 53 14.10 -7.13 -40.06
C PHE A 53 14.21 -7.17 -38.54
N LYS A 54 13.18 -7.71 -37.90
CA LYS A 54 13.20 -8.03 -36.46
C LYS A 54 12.44 -9.34 -36.21
N VAL A 55 13.07 -10.27 -35.49
CA VAL A 55 12.38 -11.46 -34.99
C VAL A 55 11.58 -11.08 -33.74
N LEU A 56 10.29 -11.44 -33.71
CA LEU A 56 9.41 -11.24 -32.57
C LEU A 56 8.57 -12.51 -32.29
N PRO A 57 8.17 -12.75 -31.04
CA PRO A 57 7.24 -13.82 -30.68
C PRO A 57 5.91 -13.75 -31.47
N GLY A 58 5.26 -14.90 -31.66
CA GLY A 58 4.00 -14.98 -32.43
C GLY A 58 2.82 -14.25 -31.78
N ASP A 59 2.87 -14.13 -30.46
CA ASP A 59 1.93 -13.43 -29.59
C ASP A 59 2.37 -11.99 -29.26
N HIS A 60 3.33 -11.44 -30.00
CA HIS A 60 3.83 -10.09 -29.74
C HIS A 60 2.73 -9.03 -29.83
N GLU A 61 2.55 -8.26 -28.75
CA GLU A 61 1.56 -7.19 -28.72
C GLU A 61 2.03 -5.92 -29.45
N TYR A 62 1.43 -5.67 -30.61
CA TYR A 62 1.65 -4.43 -31.35
C TYR A 62 0.86 -3.25 -30.74
N PRO A 63 1.33 -2.00 -30.90
CA PRO A 63 0.59 -0.84 -30.38
C PRO A 63 -0.84 -0.79 -30.93
N LYS A 64 -1.86 -0.72 -30.06
CA LYS A 64 -3.28 -0.70 -30.48
C LYS A 64 -3.59 0.45 -31.46
N CYS A 65 -4.44 0.19 -32.45
CA CYS A 65 -4.93 1.24 -33.34
C CYS A 65 -5.92 2.13 -32.59
N ARG A 66 -5.71 3.45 -32.59
CA ARG A 66 -6.70 4.36 -32.00
C ARG A 66 -7.91 4.50 -32.94
N THR A 67 -9.10 4.58 -32.37
CA THR A 67 -10.36 4.81 -33.08
C THR A 67 -10.22 6.00 -34.02
N LYS A 68 -10.56 5.81 -35.30
CA LYS A 68 -10.49 6.88 -36.30
C LYS A 68 -11.62 7.86 -36.01
N ARG A 69 -11.33 9.16 -36.07
CA ARG A 69 -12.37 10.19 -35.98
C ARG A 69 -13.07 10.32 -37.32
N THR A 70 -14.39 10.37 -37.26
CA THR A 70 -15.31 10.49 -38.42
C THR A 70 -15.54 11.95 -38.84
N SER A 71 -15.33 12.93 -37.94
CA SER A 71 -15.37 14.36 -38.26
C SER A 71 -14.26 15.14 -37.54
N TYR A 72 -13.86 16.25 -38.16
CA TYR A 72 -12.83 17.19 -37.69
C TYR A 72 -13.35 18.61 -37.49
N GLU A 73 -14.64 18.85 -37.70
CA GLU A 73 -15.26 20.18 -37.64
C GLU A 73 -14.98 20.92 -36.32
N TRP A 74 -14.91 20.18 -35.20
CA TRP A 74 -14.66 20.71 -33.86
C TRP A 74 -13.28 20.34 -33.30
N TYR A 75 -12.36 19.82 -34.13
CA TYR A 75 -11.07 19.34 -33.62
C TYR A 75 -9.97 20.38 -33.67
N ILE A 76 -9.52 20.80 -32.49
CA ILE A 76 -8.34 21.66 -32.34
C ILE A 76 -7.08 20.80 -32.13
N PRO A 77 -6.09 20.81 -33.05
CA PRO A 77 -4.85 20.07 -32.89
C PRO A 77 -3.98 20.67 -31.78
N LYS A 78 -3.53 19.83 -30.84
CA LYS A 78 -2.64 20.25 -29.73
C LYS A 78 -1.18 20.55 -30.14
N GLY A 79 -0.78 20.28 -31.39
CA GLY A 79 0.61 20.40 -31.86
C GLY A 79 0.80 19.87 -33.29
N ILE A 80 2.02 19.88 -33.83
CA ILE A 80 2.34 19.53 -35.22
C ILE A 80 2.54 18.02 -35.39
N LEU A 81 3.47 17.38 -34.69
CA LEU A 81 3.77 15.95 -34.85
C LEU A 81 3.91 15.28 -33.47
N LYS A 82 3.37 14.07 -33.32
CA LYS A 82 3.54 13.31 -32.08
C LYS A 82 4.99 12.80 -31.99
N THR A 83 5.62 12.97 -30.85
CA THR A 83 7.03 12.60 -30.58
C THR A 83 7.37 11.16 -31.01
N GLY A 84 6.55 10.17 -30.63
CA GLY A 84 6.78 8.76 -30.99
C GLY A 84 6.33 8.36 -32.40
N TRP A 85 5.92 9.28 -33.27
CA TRP A 85 5.33 8.91 -34.57
C TRP A 85 6.34 8.28 -35.54
N MET A 86 7.57 8.80 -35.62
CA MET A 86 8.61 8.22 -36.49
C MET A 86 9.02 6.83 -35.98
N ASN A 87 9.36 6.71 -34.68
CA ASN A 87 9.71 5.44 -34.05
C ASN A 87 8.63 4.37 -34.24
N LYS A 88 7.35 4.76 -34.17
CA LYS A 88 6.23 3.86 -34.43
C LYS A 88 6.33 3.16 -35.79
N HIS A 89 6.73 3.87 -36.84
CA HIS A 89 6.79 3.34 -38.20
C HIS A 89 8.16 2.78 -38.59
N LEU A 90 9.21 3.06 -37.80
CA LEU A 90 10.54 2.48 -37.98
C LEU A 90 10.73 1.17 -37.21
N ASN A 91 10.16 1.05 -36.00
CA ASN A 91 10.55 0.00 -35.05
C ASN A 91 9.40 -0.74 -34.34
N LEU A 92 8.16 -0.23 -34.39
CA LEU A 92 7.04 -0.79 -33.61
C LEU A 92 5.94 -1.41 -34.45
N VAL A 93 5.61 -0.82 -35.61
CA VAL A 93 4.50 -1.26 -36.45
C VAL A 93 5.07 -1.64 -37.82
N PRO A 94 5.19 -2.94 -38.10
CA PRO A 94 5.76 -3.40 -39.36
C PRO A 94 4.80 -3.15 -40.53
N ALA A 95 5.37 -3.03 -41.72
CA ALA A 95 4.64 -3.04 -42.98
C ALA A 95 4.14 -4.46 -43.32
N LEU A 96 4.93 -5.48 -42.95
CA LEU A 96 4.65 -6.89 -43.16
C LEU A 96 5.08 -7.71 -41.94
N VAL A 97 4.23 -8.64 -41.49
CA VAL A 97 4.60 -9.72 -40.56
C VAL A 97 4.66 -11.03 -41.33
N VAL A 98 5.77 -11.75 -41.21
CA VAL A 98 6.01 -13.02 -41.89
C VAL A 98 6.05 -14.14 -40.85
N VAL A 99 5.12 -15.09 -40.97
CA VAL A 99 5.01 -16.27 -40.12
C VAL A 99 5.80 -17.40 -40.76
N PHE A 100 6.90 -17.82 -40.14
CA PHE A 100 7.62 -19.02 -40.51
C PHE A 100 6.99 -20.24 -39.84
N TYR A 101 6.80 -21.29 -40.62
CA TYR A 101 6.20 -22.53 -40.15
C TYR A 101 6.87 -23.72 -40.85
N GLU A 102 7.33 -24.71 -40.10
CA GLU A 102 7.93 -25.93 -40.65
C GLU A 102 6.81 -26.85 -41.14
N LEU A 103 6.72 -27.07 -42.46
CA LEU A 103 5.67 -27.90 -43.06
C LEU A 103 6.06 -28.36 -44.47
N ASP A 104 6.28 -29.67 -44.62
CA ASP A 104 6.50 -30.31 -45.91
C ASP A 104 5.16 -30.70 -46.58
N TRP A 105 5.13 -30.72 -47.91
CA TRP A 105 3.90 -31.00 -48.67
C TRP A 105 3.43 -32.45 -48.57
N ASP A 106 4.26 -33.38 -48.10
CA ASP A 106 3.95 -34.80 -47.95
C ASP A 106 3.68 -35.22 -46.48
N GLU A 107 3.51 -34.24 -45.59
CA GLU A 107 3.21 -34.47 -44.18
C GLU A 107 1.97 -35.36 -43.98
N GLN A 108 2.09 -36.37 -43.10
CA GLN A 108 1.04 -37.38 -42.87
C GLN A 108 -0.16 -36.77 -42.14
N GLN A 109 0.11 -35.88 -41.17
CA GLN A 109 -0.90 -35.17 -40.38
C GLN A 109 -1.24 -33.79 -40.96
N TRP A 110 -1.47 -33.72 -42.28
CA TRP A 110 -1.67 -32.45 -43.00
C TRP A 110 -2.73 -31.54 -42.39
N LYS A 111 -3.93 -32.08 -42.10
CA LYS A 111 -5.05 -31.29 -41.59
C LYS A 111 -4.75 -30.66 -40.22
N GLU A 112 -4.04 -31.37 -39.36
CA GLU A 112 -3.65 -30.88 -38.04
C GLU A 112 -2.64 -29.73 -38.16
N LYS A 113 -1.59 -29.92 -38.96
CA LYS A 113 -0.57 -28.89 -39.23
C LYS A 113 -1.13 -27.67 -39.95
N GLN A 114 -2.05 -27.88 -40.89
CA GLN A 114 -2.79 -26.80 -41.54
C GLN A 114 -3.59 -25.99 -40.51
N SER A 115 -4.30 -26.66 -39.59
CA SER A 115 -5.06 -25.99 -38.53
C SER A 115 -4.13 -25.23 -37.58
N GLU A 116 -3.01 -25.82 -37.18
CA GLU A 116 -2.03 -25.17 -36.31
C GLU A 116 -1.43 -23.91 -36.94
N CYS A 117 -1.04 -23.97 -38.22
CA CYS A 117 -0.55 -22.81 -38.97
C CYS A 117 -1.62 -21.71 -39.06
N ALA A 118 -2.88 -22.07 -39.36
CA ALA A 118 -3.99 -21.13 -39.39
C ALA A 118 -4.21 -20.44 -38.04
N THR A 119 -4.13 -21.18 -36.93
CA THR A 119 -4.20 -20.62 -35.57
C THR A 119 -3.06 -19.62 -35.32
N ARG A 120 -1.81 -19.95 -35.71
CA ARG A 120 -0.67 -19.03 -35.54
C ARG A 120 -0.85 -17.73 -36.35
N VAL A 121 -1.36 -17.83 -37.58
CA VAL A 121 -1.68 -16.66 -38.41
C VAL A 121 -2.79 -15.82 -37.78
N GLU A 122 -3.81 -16.45 -37.22
CA GLU A 122 -4.93 -15.77 -36.57
C GLU A 122 -4.49 -15.01 -35.31
N ILE A 123 -3.63 -15.59 -34.47
CA ILE A 123 -3.04 -14.89 -33.31
C ILE A 123 -2.32 -13.61 -33.76
N VAL A 124 -1.51 -13.69 -34.83
CA VAL A 124 -0.83 -12.52 -35.39
C VAL A 124 -1.85 -11.49 -35.91
N ARG A 125 -2.92 -11.90 -36.59
CA ARG A 125 -3.96 -10.98 -37.08
C ARG A 125 -4.68 -10.28 -35.94
N GLN A 126 -5.01 -10.99 -34.87
CA GLN A 126 -5.64 -10.42 -33.68
C GLN A 126 -4.73 -9.37 -33.02
N SER A 127 -3.42 -9.65 -32.91
CA SER A 127 -2.45 -8.67 -32.39
C SER A 127 -2.34 -7.40 -33.26
N LEU A 128 -2.65 -7.52 -34.56
CA LEU A 128 -2.62 -6.44 -35.56
C LEU A 128 -3.97 -5.76 -35.77
N GLN A 129 -5.00 -6.07 -34.97
CA GLN A 129 -6.36 -5.59 -35.19
C GLN A 129 -6.43 -4.05 -35.41
N GLY A 130 -7.13 -3.65 -36.48
CA GLY A 130 -7.27 -2.26 -36.88
C GLY A 130 -6.05 -1.63 -37.57
N ARG A 131 -4.98 -2.39 -37.81
CA ARG A 131 -3.82 -1.99 -38.64
C ARG A 131 -3.95 -2.53 -40.06
N ASN A 132 -3.30 -1.83 -41.00
CA ASN A 132 -3.22 -2.24 -42.41
C ASN A 132 -1.99 -3.10 -42.70
N THR A 133 -1.26 -3.52 -41.66
CA THR A 133 -0.06 -4.36 -41.77
C THR A 133 -0.41 -5.66 -42.50
N LYS A 134 0.41 -6.03 -43.47
CA LYS A 134 0.22 -7.26 -44.24
C LYS A 134 0.73 -8.47 -43.46
N VAL A 135 0.16 -9.64 -43.72
CA VAL A 135 0.61 -10.93 -43.18
C VAL A 135 0.99 -11.84 -44.34
N ALA A 136 2.10 -12.55 -44.21
CA ALA A 136 2.57 -13.57 -45.14
C ALA A 136 3.05 -14.81 -44.36
N VAL A 137 3.06 -15.96 -45.02
CA VAL A 137 3.55 -17.23 -44.48
C VAL A 137 4.72 -17.72 -45.32
N VAL A 138 5.77 -18.18 -44.66
CA VAL A 138 6.91 -18.87 -45.27
C VAL A 138 6.97 -20.28 -44.71
N LEU A 139 6.82 -21.27 -45.58
CA LEU A 139 6.97 -22.67 -45.21
C LEU A 139 8.43 -23.08 -45.30
N ILE A 140 9.00 -23.51 -44.18
CA ILE A 140 10.35 -24.09 -44.15
C ILE A 140 10.20 -25.56 -44.50
N GLN A 141 10.85 -25.98 -45.60
CA GLN A 141 10.75 -27.34 -46.15
C GLN A 141 12.11 -28.03 -46.16
N LYS A 142 12.12 -29.32 -45.84
CA LYS A 142 13.33 -30.14 -45.86
C LYS A 142 13.67 -30.61 -47.27
N LYS A 143 12.66 -30.76 -48.12
CA LYS A 143 12.81 -31.22 -49.51
C LYS A 143 12.83 -30.03 -50.47
N THR A 144 13.64 -30.14 -51.52
CA THR A 144 13.62 -29.15 -52.60
C THR A 144 12.27 -29.23 -53.33
N PRO A 145 11.54 -28.11 -53.49
CA PRO A 145 10.27 -28.13 -54.20
C PRO A 145 10.48 -28.55 -55.66
N LEU A 146 9.62 -29.43 -56.16
CA LEU A 146 9.55 -29.81 -57.57
C LEU A 146 9.19 -28.59 -58.44
N PRO A 147 9.54 -28.59 -59.74
CA PRO A 147 9.19 -27.50 -60.65
C PRO A 147 7.70 -27.16 -60.64
N PRO A 148 7.31 -25.87 -60.82
CA PRO A 148 5.91 -25.47 -60.83
C PRO A 148 5.11 -26.24 -61.88
N GLY A 149 4.07 -26.96 -61.45
CA GLY A 149 3.17 -27.73 -62.32
C GLY A 149 3.37 -29.24 -62.32
N GLU A 150 4.47 -29.74 -61.74
CA GLU A 150 4.76 -31.19 -61.65
C GLU A 150 4.26 -31.83 -60.34
N ASP A 151 3.92 -31.01 -59.34
CA ASP A 151 3.41 -31.44 -58.03
C ASP A 151 1.98 -30.93 -57.80
N VAL A 152 1.01 -31.71 -58.28
CA VAL A 152 -0.43 -31.43 -58.14
C VAL A 152 -0.83 -31.35 -56.66
N ILE A 153 -0.22 -32.18 -55.81
CA ILE A 153 -0.50 -32.24 -54.37
C ILE A 153 -0.04 -30.95 -53.68
N ALA A 154 1.16 -30.45 -54.00
CA ALA A 154 1.64 -29.18 -53.47
C ALA A 154 0.73 -28.01 -53.87
N SER A 155 0.24 -27.98 -55.12
CA SER A 155 -0.67 -26.93 -55.58
C SER A 155 -2.01 -26.94 -54.83
N GLU A 156 -2.63 -28.12 -54.65
CA GLU A 156 -3.88 -28.27 -53.90
C GLU A 156 -3.70 -27.89 -52.42
N ARG A 157 -2.63 -28.41 -51.80
CA ARG A 157 -2.28 -28.13 -50.39
C ARG A 157 -1.95 -26.65 -50.16
N ALA A 158 -1.25 -25.99 -51.08
CA ALA A 158 -0.97 -24.56 -50.99
C ALA A 158 -2.25 -23.71 -51.05
N ALA A 159 -3.19 -24.06 -51.94
CA ALA A 159 -4.49 -23.39 -52.02
C ALA A 159 -5.32 -23.62 -50.76
N ALA A 160 -5.36 -24.85 -50.24
CA ALA A 160 -6.05 -25.19 -49.00
C ALA A 160 -5.48 -24.43 -47.80
N LEU A 161 -4.14 -24.32 -47.68
CA LEU A 161 -3.49 -23.57 -46.61
C LEU A 161 -3.75 -22.06 -46.72
N CYS A 162 -3.69 -21.49 -47.93
CA CYS A 162 -4.05 -20.09 -48.16
C CYS A 162 -5.48 -19.80 -47.71
N ASN A 163 -6.44 -20.67 -48.05
CA ASN A 163 -7.83 -20.53 -47.64
C ASN A 163 -7.99 -20.63 -46.12
N ALA A 164 -7.32 -21.58 -45.47
CA ALA A 164 -7.37 -21.73 -44.02
C ALA A 164 -6.77 -20.53 -43.26
N CYS A 165 -5.77 -19.86 -43.84
CA CYS A 165 -5.09 -18.70 -43.25
C CYS A 165 -5.64 -17.33 -43.70
N ASP A 166 -6.68 -17.32 -44.56
CA ASP A 166 -7.20 -16.13 -45.25
C ASP A 166 -6.10 -15.32 -45.97
N LEU A 167 -5.18 -16.02 -46.63
CA LEU A 167 -4.03 -15.44 -47.34
C LEU A 167 -4.23 -15.48 -48.86
N SER A 168 -3.74 -14.44 -49.54
CA SER A 168 -3.59 -14.50 -50.99
C SER A 168 -2.40 -15.39 -51.37
N GLY A 169 -2.45 -16.07 -52.51
CA GLY A 169 -1.33 -16.90 -52.98
C GLY A 169 0.00 -16.15 -53.13
N LYS A 170 -0.02 -14.81 -53.28
CA LYS A 170 1.18 -13.95 -53.31
C LYS A 170 1.79 -13.69 -51.92
N SER A 171 1.14 -14.18 -50.86
CA SER A 171 1.56 -14.07 -49.46
C SER A 171 1.97 -15.42 -48.87
N LEU A 172 2.02 -16.49 -49.67
CA LEU A 172 2.54 -17.79 -49.29
C LEU A 172 3.85 -18.04 -50.04
N PHE A 173 4.91 -18.36 -49.31
CA PHE A 173 6.23 -18.64 -49.86
C PHE A 173 6.78 -19.96 -49.32
N VAL A 174 7.69 -20.56 -50.07
CA VAL A 174 8.40 -21.78 -49.68
C VAL A 174 9.89 -21.48 -49.57
N LEU A 175 10.49 -21.91 -48.47
CA LEU A 175 11.91 -21.80 -48.16
C LEU A 175 12.49 -23.21 -47.97
N PRO A 176 13.11 -23.81 -49.00
CA PRO A 176 13.79 -25.08 -48.86
C PRO A 176 15.11 -24.91 -48.10
N HIS A 177 15.34 -25.72 -47.09
CA HIS A 177 16.59 -25.75 -46.33
C HIS A 177 17.63 -26.62 -47.06
N THR A 178 18.33 -26.02 -48.01
CA THR A 178 19.39 -26.64 -48.83
C THR A 178 20.66 -25.78 -48.79
N ASP A 179 21.76 -26.27 -49.37
CA ASP A 179 23.05 -25.56 -49.45
C ASP A 179 22.97 -24.18 -50.16
N HIS A 180 21.88 -23.91 -50.89
CA HIS A 180 21.62 -22.65 -51.60
C HIS A 180 20.68 -21.68 -50.86
N LEU A 181 20.54 -21.81 -49.53
CA LEU A 181 19.63 -21.00 -48.69
C LEU A 181 19.68 -19.49 -48.99
N VAL A 182 20.88 -18.94 -49.18
CA VAL A 182 21.11 -17.50 -49.41
C VAL A 182 20.34 -16.98 -50.63
N GLY A 183 20.25 -17.75 -51.71
CA GLY A 183 19.53 -17.37 -52.94
C GLY A 183 18.02 -17.27 -52.73
N TYR A 184 17.44 -18.21 -51.97
CA TYR A 184 16.02 -18.17 -51.61
C TYR A 184 15.71 -16.98 -50.69
N ILE A 185 16.61 -16.67 -49.76
CA ILE A 185 16.47 -15.50 -48.88
C ILE A 185 16.46 -14.20 -49.69
N ILE A 186 17.29 -14.06 -50.74
CA ILE A 186 17.26 -12.87 -51.61
C ILE A 186 15.90 -12.74 -52.32
N ARG A 187 15.31 -13.84 -52.79
CA ARG A 187 13.97 -13.83 -53.40
C ARG A 187 12.90 -13.44 -52.41
N LEU A 188 12.96 -13.96 -51.18
CA LEU A 188 12.05 -13.60 -50.09
C LEU A 188 12.20 -12.11 -49.71
N GLU A 189 13.42 -11.60 -49.57
CA GLU A 189 13.66 -10.19 -49.28
C GLU A 189 13.00 -9.27 -50.33
N ASN A 190 13.14 -9.59 -51.62
CA ASN A 190 12.49 -8.83 -52.69
C ASN A 190 10.96 -8.91 -52.62
N ALA A 191 10.39 -10.10 -52.37
CA ALA A 191 8.94 -10.25 -52.22
C ALA A 191 8.41 -9.48 -50.99
N PHE A 192 9.12 -9.53 -49.86
CA PHE A 192 8.77 -8.76 -48.66
C PHE A 192 8.88 -7.26 -48.90
N TYR A 193 9.87 -6.84 -49.69
CA TYR A 193 10.03 -5.45 -50.09
C TYR A 193 8.79 -4.97 -50.86
N GLU A 194 8.33 -5.70 -51.87
CA GLU A 194 7.14 -5.35 -52.66
C GLU A 194 5.87 -5.21 -51.81
N HIS A 195 5.66 -6.13 -50.86
CA HIS A 195 4.57 -6.06 -49.89
C HIS A 195 4.68 -4.79 -49.02
N ALA A 196 5.89 -4.46 -48.56
CA ALA A 196 6.13 -3.25 -47.79
C ALA A 196 5.92 -1.97 -48.63
N GLN A 197 6.35 -1.95 -49.89
CA GLN A 197 6.12 -0.84 -50.83
C GLN A 197 4.61 -0.58 -51.00
N THR A 198 3.84 -1.66 -51.19
CA THR A 198 2.37 -1.59 -51.32
C THR A 198 1.73 -1.02 -50.05
N TYR A 199 2.17 -1.47 -48.87
CA TYR A 199 1.71 -0.95 -47.59
C TYR A 199 1.94 0.57 -47.46
N TYR A 200 3.17 1.05 -47.71
CA TYR A 200 3.46 2.48 -47.61
C TYR A 200 2.73 3.31 -48.66
N TYR A 201 2.51 2.76 -49.85
CA TYR A 201 1.67 3.38 -50.87
C TYR A 201 0.22 3.59 -50.38
N THR A 202 -0.37 2.57 -49.76
CA THR A 202 -1.71 2.68 -49.15
C THR A 202 -1.75 3.70 -48.01
N GLU A 203 -0.74 3.73 -47.15
CA GLU A 203 -0.68 4.72 -46.06
C GLU A 203 -0.52 6.15 -46.60
N ILE A 204 0.27 6.36 -47.66
CA ILE A 204 0.34 7.67 -48.35
C ILE A 204 -1.02 8.09 -48.88
N ARG A 205 -1.73 7.21 -49.59
CA ARG A 205 -3.08 7.49 -50.12
C ARG A 205 -4.05 7.84 -48.99
N ARG A 206 -3.98 7.14 -47.86
CA ARG A 206 -4.82 7.38 -46.69
C ARG A 206 -4.54 8.74 -46.03
N VAL A 207 -3.28 9.14 -45.92
CA VAL A 207 -2.92 10.47 -45.40
C VAL A 207 -3.39 11.56 -46.38
N LYS A 208 -3.33 11.31 -47.70
CA LYS A 208 -3.85 12.22 -48.72
C LYS A 208 -5.37 12.38 -48.67
N SER A 209 -6.13 11.28 -48.62
CA SER A 209 -7.60 11.37 -48.53
C SER A 209 -8.06 12.08 -47.27
N HIS A 210 -7.35 11.89 -46.15
CA HIS A 210 -7.66 12.60 -44.92
C HIS A 210 -7.45 14.13 -45.03
N LYS A 211 -6.53 14.58 -45.88
CA LYS A 211 -6.28 16.01 -46.11
C LYS A 211 -7.49 16.73 -46.74
N GLU A 212 -8.34 16.02 -47.47
CA GLU A 212 -9.52 16.58 -48.17
C GLU A 212 -10.60 17.06 -47.19
N PHE A 213 -10.63 16.52 -45.97
CA PHE A 213 -11.60 16.89 -44.94
C PHE A 213 -11.12 18.03 -44.02
N LEU A 214 -9.99 18.69 -44.33
CA LEU A 214 -9.38 19.70 -43.47
C LEU A 214 -9.71 21.13 -43.92
N ASN A 215 -10.22 21.94 -42.99
CA ASN A 215 -10.33 23.39 -43.16
C ASN A 215 -8.96 24.10 -43.05
N LYS A 216 -8.60 24.92 -44.05
CA LYS A 216 -7.31 25.63 -44.13
C LYS A 216 -7.08 26.67 -43.04
N THR A 217 -8.13 27.24 -42.47
CA THR A 217 -8.06 28.28 -41.43
C THR A 217 -7.87 27.68 -40.05
N THR A 218 -8.62 26.62 -39.71
CA THR A 218 -8.62 26.03 -38.37
C THR A 218 -7.60 24.90 -38.18
N HIS A 219 -7.18 24.23 -39.26
CA HIS A 219 -6.36 23.02 -39.19
C HIS A 219 -4.94 23.18 -39.77
N GLN A 220 -4.36 24.38 -39.76
CA GLN A 220 -3.03 24.64 -40.33
C GLN A 220 -1.94 23.67 -39.82
N LEU A 221 -1.93 23.36 -38.52
CA LEU A 221 -1.00 22.38 -37.91
C LEU A 221 -1.12 20.98 -38.54
N LEU A 222 -2.33 20.59 -38.96
CA LEU A 222 -2.56 19.32 -39.63
C LEU A 222 -2.00 19.34 -41.05
N PHE A 223 -2.06 20.45 -41.79
CA PHE A 223 -1.46 20.50 -43.13
C PHE A 223 0.03 20.22 -43.11
N VAL A 224 0.77 20.84 -42.18
CA VAL A 224 2.19 20.53 -41.93
C VAL A 224 2.37 19.05 -41.62
N ARG A 225 1.60 18.53 -40.65
CA ARG A 225 1.67 17.13 -40.22
C ARG A 225 1.47 16.16 -41.38
N HIS A 226 0.46 16.38 -42.22
CA HIS A 226 0.14 15.47 -43.31
C HIS A 226 1.24 15.49 -44.37
N GLN A 227 1.78 16.66 -44.71
CA GLN A 227 2.89 16.75 -45.66
C GLN A 227 4.16 16.07 -45.14
N PHE A 228 4.49 16.28 -43.86
CA PHE A 228 5.61 15.58 -43.23
C PHE A 228 5.43 14.05 -43.31
N LYS A 229 4.23 13.55 -42.99
CA LYS A 229 3.94 12.11 -43.02
C LYS A 229 4.02 11.53 -44.43
N ILE A 230 3.47 12.23 -45.43
CA ILE A 230 3.57 11.81 -46.84
C ILE A 230 5.03 11.75 -47.26
N ALA A 231 5.83 12.76 -46.91
CA ALA A 231 7.25 12.80 -47.21
C ALA A 231 8.02 11.62 -46.56
N PHE A 232 7.78 11.38 -45.26
CA PHE A 232 8.44 10.30 -44.52
C PHE A 232 8.04 8.91 -45.01
N PHE A 233 6.76 8.68 -45.32
CA PHE A 233 6.33 7.43 -45.96
C PHE A 233 6.90 7.26 -47.37
N SER A 234 7.12 8.36 -48.10
CA SER A 234 7.81 8.32 -49.39
C SER A 234 9.28 7.92 -49.22
N GLU A 235 9.97 8.38 -48.18
CA GLU A 235 11.32 7.87 -47.82
C GLU A 235 11.31 6.37 -47.49
N LEU A 236 10.34 5.88 -46.70
CA LEU A 236 10.19 4.45 -46.40
C LEU A 236 9.93 3.60 -47.66
N LYS A 237 9.22 4.18 -48.62
CA LYS A 237 9.00 3.66 -49.98
C LYS A 237 10.20 3.89 -50.93
N GLN A 238 11.30 4.47 -50.45
CA GLN A 238 12.47 4.89 -51.24
C GLN A 238 12.18 5.82 -52.43
N ASP A 239 11.02 6.50 -52.43
CA ASP A 239 10.65 7.52 -53.40
C ASP A 239 11.16 8.89 -52.93
N THR A 240 12.47 9.09 -53.10
CA THR A 240 13.21 10.25 -52.58
C THR A 240 12.81 11.56 -53.24
N GLN A 241 12.36 11.51 -54.51
CA GLN A 241 11.86 12.68 -55.26
C GLN A 241 10.54 13.19 -54.68
N ASN A 242 9.56 12.30 -54.47
CA ASN A 242 8.32 12.70 -53.80
C ASN A 242 8.54 13.07 -52.34
N ALA A 243 9.48 12.43 -51.65
CA ALA A 243 9.85 12.82 -50.28
C ALA A 243 10.33 14.28 -50.24
N LEU A 244 11.31 14.64 -51.07
CA LEU A 244 11.87 16.00 -51.13
C LEU A 244 10.80 17.05 -51.44
N LYS A 245 9.93 16.78 -52.42
CA LYS A 245 8.81 17.67 -52.79
C LYS A 245 7.87 17.95 -51.61
N ASN A 246 7.44 16.89 -50.91
CA ASN A 246 6.50 17.04 -49.80
C ASN A 246 7.18 17.64 -48.57
N TYR A 247 8.48 17.40 -48.33
CA TYR A 247 9.24 18.10 -47.29
C TYR A 247 9.35 19.59 -47.58
N ARG A 248 9.69 20.00 -48.81
CA ARG A 248 9.71 21.42 -49.20
C ARG A 248 8.33 22.08 -48.98
N THR A 249 7.25 21.37 -49.30
CA THR A 249 5.89 21.88 -49.04
C THR A 249 5.58 21.97 -47.54
N ALA A 250 5.97 20.97 -46.76
CA ALA A 250 5.81 20.98 -45.30
C ALA A 250 6.58 22.15 -44.67
N TYR A 251 7.79 22.42 -45.16
CA TYR A 251 8.63 23.52 -44.69
C TYR A 251 7.95 24.87 -44.88
N ASN A 252 7.43 25.14 -46.08
CA ASN A 252 6.71 26.39 -46.34
C ASN A 252 5.49 26.54 -45.41
N LEU A 253 4.69 25.48 -45.27
CA LEU A 253 3.51 25.49 -44.39
C LEU A 253 3.86 25.71 -42.91
N VAL A 254 5.02 25.24 -42.42
CA VAL A 254 5.47 25.50 -41.03
C VAL A 254 5.69 26.98 -40.80
N HIS A 255 6.24 27.68 -41.79
CA HIS A 255 6.51 29.11 -41.67
C HIS A 255 5.26 29.98 -41.85
N GLU A 256 4.16 29.43 -42.41
CA GLU A 256 2.85 30.08 -42.49
C GLU A 256 2.04 29.97 -41.17
N LEU A 257 2.48 29.14 -40.21
CA LEU A 257 1.81 29.00 -38.92
C LEU A 257 1.91 30.28 -38.10
N ARG A 258 0.81 30.68 -37.48
CA ARG A 258 0.81 31.76 -36.49
C ARG A 258 1.61 31.33 -35.25
N ALA A 259 2.67 32.09 -34.97
CA ALA A 259 3.54 31.84 -33.84
C ALA A 259 3.05 32.56 -32.58
N HIS A 260 3.07 31.85 -31.46
CA HIS A 260 2.72 32.28 -30.11
C HIS A 260 3.82 31.80 -29.15
N GLU A 261 3.86 32.35 -27.94
CA GLU A 261 4.86 31.98 -26.92
C GLU A 261 4.86 30.48 -26.63
N THR A 262 3.68 29.85 -26.62
CA THR A 262 3.51 28.42 -26.28
C THR A 262 3.85 27.45 -27.41
N ASN A 263 3.96 27.89 -28.67
CA ASN A 263 4.19 27.01 -29.82
C ASN A 263 5.46 27.34 -30.64
N MET A 264 6.14 28.45 -30.33
CA MET A 264 7.31 28.92 -31.08
C MET A 264 8.43 27.88 -31.13
N LEU A 265 8.73 27.22 -30.00
CA LEU A 265 9.73 26.16 -29.92
C LEU A 265 9.35 24.95 -30.77
N GLU A 266 8.07 24.56 -30.77
CA GLU A 266 7.57 23.45 -31.60
C GLU A 266 7.73 23.77 -33.09
N ILE A 267 7.38 24.99 -33.51
CA ILE A 267 7.55 25.47 -34.90
C ILE A 267 9.02 25.43 -35.31
N LYS A 268 9.93 25.98 -34.47
CA LYS A 268 11.38 25.97 -34.74
C LYS A 268 11.93 24.55 -34.84
N THR A 269 11.55 23.68 -33.91
CA THR A 269 11.98 22.27 -33.88
C THR A 269 11.53 21.53 -35.13
N MET A 270 10.25 21.67 -35.51
CA MET A 270 9.73 21.01 -36.71
C MET A 270 10.32 21.60 -38.00
N ALA A 271 10.55 22.91 -38.06
CA ALA A 271 11.26 23.53 -39.19
C ALA A 271 12.68 22.98 -39.31
N GLY A 272 13.41 22.83 -38.20
CA GLY A 272 14.74 22.23 -38.16
C GLY A 272 14.74 20.77 -38.63
N PHE A 273 13.77 19.96 -38.18
CA PHE A 273 13.65 18.57 -38.61
C PHE A 273 13.40 18.44 -40.11
N ILE A 274 12.51 19.25 -40.65
CA ILE A 274 12.20 19.28 -42.08
C ILE A 274 13.41 19.80 -42.87
N ASN A 275 14.08 20.84 -42.38
CA ASN A 275 15.26 21.41 -43.01
C ASN A 275 16.39 20.37 -43.14
N TYR A 276 16.69 19.65 -42.06
CA TYR A 276 17.66 18.56 -42.07
C TYR A 276 17.33 17.51 -43.13
N LYS A 277 16.07 17.09 -43.21
CA LYS A 277 15.61 16.12 -44.23
C LYS A 277 15.74 16.65 -45.66
N ILE A 278 15.42 17.92 -45.91
CA ILE A 278 15.61 18.55 -47.22
C ILE A 278 17.08 18.55 -47.61
N CYS A 279 17.96 19.07 -46.73
CA CYS A 279 19.39 19.14 -47.02
C CYS A 279 19.98 17.75 -47.29
N ARG A 280 19.63 16.76 -46.47
CA ARG A 280 20.09 15.38 -46.63
C ARG A 280 19.65 14.76 -47.96
N LEU A 281 18.40 14.99 -48.38
CA LEU A 281 17.91 14.51 -49.67
C LEU A 281 18.56 15.24 -50.85
N CYS A 282 18.81 16.55 -50.74
CA CYS A 282 19.58 17.30 -51.74
C CYS A 282 20.99 16.74 -51.89
N PHE A 283 21.68 16.43 -50.79
CA PHE A 283 22.99 15.75 -50.86
C PHE A 283 22.88 14.37 -51.52
N GLN A 284 21.85 13.59 -51.20
CA GLN A 284 21.60 12.29 -51.85
C GLN A 284 21.30 12.42 -53.36
N HIS A 285 20.71 13.53 -53.80
CA HIS A 285 20.44 13.86 -55.20
C HIS A 285 21.62 14.56 -55.90
N ASN A 286 22.78 14.68 -55.24
CA ASN A 286 23.95 15.39 -55.75
C ASN A 286 23.69 16.87 -56.06
N THR A 287 22.80 17.54 -55.31
CA THR A 287 22.51 18.98 -55.39
C THR A 287 22.94 19.73 -54.12
N PRO A 288 24.24 19.79 -53.79
CA PRO A 288 24.73 20.41 -52.55
C PRO A 288 24.48 21.93 -52.48
N LEU A 289 24.46 22.63 -53.63
CA LEU A 289 24.17 24.07 -53.67
C LEU A 289 22.74 24.37 -53.20
N ASP A 290 21.77 23.55 -53.59
CA ASP A 290 20.39 23.63 -53.09
C ASP A 290 20.33 23.42 -51.58
N ALA A 291 21.13 22.48 -51.04
CA ALA A 291 21.20 22.23 -49.60
C ALA A 291 21.76 23.44 -48.84
N ILE A 292 22.83 24.06 -49.36
CA ILE A 292 23.44 25.25 -48.76
C ILE A 292 22.47 26.43 -48.81
N ALA A 293 21.82 26.67 -49.95
CA ALA A 293 20.83 27.74 -50.11
C ALA A 293 19.64 27.56 -49.15
N GLN A 294 19.14 26.33 -49.03
CA GLN A 294 18.08 25.99 -48.09
C GLN A 294 18.51 26.20 -46.63
N PHE A 295 19.72 25.78 -46.26
CA PHE A 295 20.25 25.96 -44.91
C PHE A 295 20.42 27.44 -44.55
N ARG A 296 21.00 28.25 -45.44
CA ARG A 296 21.14 29.71 -45.24
C ARG A 296 19.77 30.37 -45.05
N LYS A 297 18.82 30.05 -45.93
CA LYS A 297 17.42 30.52 -45.81
C LYS A 297 16.81 30.14 -44.47
N HIS A 298 17.07 28.92 -43.97
CA HIS A 298 16.57 28.48 -42.66
C HIS A 298 17.13 29.31 -41.51
N ILE A 299 18.46 29.51 -41.49
CA ILE A 299 19.12 30.32 -40.46
C ILE A 299 18.62 31.77 -40.49
N ASP A 300 18.55 32.40 -41.66
CA ASP A 300 18.10 33.79 -41.80
C ASP A 300 16.66 34.00 -41.32
N LEU A 301 15.77 33.02 -41.60
CA LEU A 301 14.37 33.08 -41.15
C LEU A 301 14.24 32.86 -39.65
N CYS A 302 15.01 31.94 -39.06
CA CYS A 302 14.87 31.59 -37.65
C CYS A 302 15.65 32.52 -36.71
N LYS A 303 16.74 33.15 -37.17
CA LYS A 303 17.50 34.16 -36.42
C LYS A 303 16.64 35.36 -36.00
N LYS A 304 15.64 35.70 -36.80
CA LYS A 304 14.71 36.83 -36.54
C LYS A 304 13.53 36.46 -35.62
N LYS A 305 13.39 35.18 -35.23
CA LYS A 305 12.26 34.67 -34.43
C LYS A 305 12.65 34.47 -32.97
N ILE A 306 13.12 35.52 -32.29
CA ILE A 306 13.61 35.43 -30.90
C ILE A 306 12.49 34.93 -29.96
N GLY A 307 11.29 35.50 -30.07
CA GLY A 307 10.15 35.19 -29.19
C GLY A 307 9.97 36.27 -28.12
N SER A 308 9.29 35.94 -27.02
CA SER A 308 9.17 36.81 -25.84
C SER A 308 10.52 36.99 -25.14
N ALA A 309 10.73 38.15 -24.52
CA ALA A 309 11.97 38.47 -23.79
C ALA A 309 12.25 37.47 -22.66
N GLU A 310 11.18 36.99 -21.99
CA GLU A 310 11.27 35.99 -20.92
C GLU A 310 11.79 34.62 -21.39
N LEU A 311 11.68 34.32 -22.70
CA LEU A 311 12.14 33.06 -23.30
C LEU A 311 13.34 33.25 -24.23
N ALA A 312 14.03 34.40 -24.16
CA ALA A 312 15.19 34.69 -25.00
C ALA A 312 16.33 33.67 -24.81
N PHE A 313 16.44 33.06 -23.63
CA PHE A 313 17.40 32.00 -23.34
C PHE A 313 17.16 30.73 -24.18
N GLU A 314 15.90 30.34 -24.44
CA GLU A 314 15.59 29.20 -25.31
C GLU A 314 16.03 29.46 -26.75
N HIS A 315 15.89 30.70 -27.21
CA HIS A 315 16.40 31.10 -28.51
C HIS A 315 17.92 31.09 -28.56
N ALA A 316 18.61 31.61 -27.54
CA ALA A 316 20.07 31.59 -27.45
C ALA A 316 20.62 30.15 -27.40
N ALA A 317 19.99 29.27 -26.61
CA ALA A 317 20.32 27.85 -26.56
C ALA A 317 20.05 27.12 -27.89
N TRP A 318 18.95 27.44 -28.58
CA TRP A 318 18.67 26.91 -29.91
C TRP A 318 19.71 27.39 -30.94
N MET A 319 20.05 28.69 -30.92
CA MET A 319 21.05 29.31 -31.79
C MET A 319 22.45 28.73 -31.54
N SER A 320 22.86 28.56 -30.28
CA SER A 320 24.18 27.99 -29.95
C SER A 320 24.33 26.56 -30.45
N LYS A 321 23.23 25.79 -30.47
CA LYS A 321 23.17 24.46 -31.10
C LYS A 321 23.23 24.50 -32.64
N GLN A 322 22.96 25.64 -33.27
CA GLN A 322 23.12 25.82 -34.72
C GLN A 322 24.56 26.23 -35.11
N TYR A 323 25.37 26.71 -34.17
CA TYR A 323 26.74 27.16 -34.42
C TYR A 323 27.79 26.06 -34.11
N VAL A 324 28.86 26.06 -34.90
CA VAL A 324 29.83 24.98 -35.10
C VAL A 324 30.62 24.66 -33.83
N PHE A 325 30.95 23.38 -33.61
CA PHE A 325 31.90 22.85 -32.60
C PHE A 325 33.12 23.75 -32.37
N ASP A 326 33.63 24.37 -33.43
CA ASP A 326 34.76 25.28 -33.44
C ASP A 326 34.59 26.52 -32.55
N GLN A 327 33.38 27.12 -32.51
CA GLN A 327 33.12 28.27 -31.64
C GLN A 327 33.12 27.87 -30.16
N LYS A 328 32.45 26.77 -29.80
CA LYS A 328 32.48 26.25 -28.42
C LYS A 328 33.91 25.89 -28.00
N SER A 329 34.67 25.27 -28.91
CA SER A 329 36.06 24.86 -28.70
C SER A 329 36.95 26.06 -28.37
N ARG A 330 36.79 27.15 -29.11
CA ARG A 330 37.56 28.37 -28.86
C ARG A 330 37.19 29.07 -27.55
N ILE A 331 35.89 29.14 -27.22
CA ILE A 331 35.44 29.70 -25.94
C ILE A 331 36.05 28.92 -24.76
N GLU A 332 36.03 27.59 -24.84
CA GLU A 332 36.64 26.71 -23.84
C GLU A 332 38.15 26.94 -23.71
N LYS A 333 38.89 27.03 -24.83
CA LYS A 333 40.33 27.35 -24.82
C LYS A 333 40.62 28.71 -24.19
N ASN A 334 39.80 29.72 -24.50
CA ASN A 334 39.94 31.05 -23.89
C ASN A 334 39.63 31.02 -22.39
N LEU A 335 38.62 30.27 -21.94
CA LEU A 335 38.35 30.06 -20.52
C LEU A 335 39.58 29.47 -19.81
N ILE A 336 40.20 28.44 -20.39
CA ILE A 336 41.43 27.83 -19.84
C ILE A 336 42.56 28.85 -19.74
N LYS A 337 42.79 29.68 -20.77
CA LYS A 337 43.78 30.77 -20.73
C LYS A 337 43.50 31.75 -19.59
N VAL A 338 42.25 32.17 -19.41
CA VAL A 338 41.84 33.05 -18.31
C VAL A 338 42.12 32.42 -16.95
N LEU A 339 41.85 31.13 -16.79
CA LEU A 339 42.15 30.38 -15.56
C LEU A 339 43.66 30.30 -15.27
N MET A 340 44.49 30.35 -16.30
CA MET A 340 45.96 30.38 -16.21
C MET A 340 46.54 31.80 -16.08
N ASN A 341 45.68 32.83 -15.90
CA ASN A 341 46.06 34.24 -15.92
C ASN A 341 46.70 34.71 -17.25
N GLU A 342 46.40 34.03 -18.35
CA GLU A 342 46.80 34.42 -19.71
C GLU A 342 45.73 35.29 -20.38
N SER A 343 46.10 35.99 -21.45
CA SER A 343 45.17 36.78 -22.25
C SER A 343 44.38 35.87 -23.22
N PRO A 344 43.05 35.97 -23.29
CA PRO A 344 42.25 35.19 -24.23
C PRO A 344 42.54 35.58 -25.69
N ASP A 345 42.43 34.62 -26.61
CA ASP A 345 42.60 34.85 -28.05
C ASP A 345 41.46 35.70 -28.61
N PRO A 346 41.73 36.59 -29.58
CA PRO A 346 40.71 37.45 -30.19
C PRO A 346 39.67 36.66 -30.99
N GLU A 347 38.46 37.22 -31.08
CA GLU A 347 37.41 36.76 -32.00
C GLU A 347 37.83 36.98 -33.48
N PRO A 348 37.31 36.22 -34.46
CA PRO A 348 37.71 36.39 -35.85
C PRO A 348 37.20 37.76 -36.32
N ASP A 349 37.93 38.39 -37.23
CA ASP A 349 37.56 39.69 -37.80
C ASP A 349 37.61 40.89 -36.81
N CYS A 350 38.20 40.72 -35.62
CA CYS A 350 38.48 41.85 -34.72
C CYS A 350 39.60 42.76 -35.28
N ASP A 351 39.43 44.07 -35.12
CA ASP A 351 40.43 45.07 -35.51
C ASP A 351 41.75 44.91 -34.73
N ALA A 352 42.88 44.90 -35.44
CA ALA A 352 44.19 44.63 -34.85
C ALA A 352 44.63 45.68 -33.81
N SER A 353 44.21 46.95 -33.98
CA SER A 353 44.53 48.01 -33.01
C SER A 353 43.73 47.84 -31.72
N ALA A 354 42.46 47.46 -31.83
CA ALA A 354 41.61 47.14 -30.68
C ALA A 354 42.13 45.92 -29.91
N VAL A 355 42.54 44.85 -30.61
CA VAL A 355 43.12 43.65 -29.99
C VAL A 355 44.37 44.00 -29.16
N LYS A 356 45.28 44.79 -29.73
CA LYS A 356 46.52 45.21 -29.03
C LYS A 356 46.22 46.07 -27.79
N ALA A 357 45.24 46.96 -27.87
CA ALA A 357 44.80 47.77 -26.73
C ALA A 357 44.19 46.90 -25.62
N SER A 358 43.32 45.94 -25.98
CA SER A 358 42.70 45.01 -25.04
C SER A 358 43.70 44.08 -24.37
N GLN A 359 44.70 43.57 -25.09
CA GLN A 359 45.77 42.74 -24.52
C GLN A 359 46.61 43.51 -23.48
N LYS A 360 46.89 44.79 -23.74
CA LYS A 360 47.58 45.66 -22.77
C LYS A 360 46.75 45.83 -21.50
N LEU A 361 45.46 46.19 -21.63
CA LEU A 361 44.56 46.33 -20.49
C LEU A 361 44.42 45.03 -19.67
N TRP A 362 44.41 43.87 -20.34
CA TRP A 362 44.37 42.57 -19.68
C TRP A 362 45.64 42.33 -18.85
N THR A 363 46.81 42.60 -19.43
CA THR A 363 48.11 42.45 -18.77
C THR A 363 48.21 43.37 -17.55
N ASP A 364 47.83 44.63 -17.71
CA ASP A 364 47.79 45.61 -16.62
C ASP A 364 46.86 45.12 -15.48
N ARG A 365 45.70 44.54 -15.83
CA ARG A 365 44.74 44.03 -14.83
C ARG A 365 45.22 42.78 -14.10
N VAL A 366 45.89 41.85 -14.80
CA VAL A 366 46.48 40.64 -14.21
C VAL A 366 47.65 40.98 -13.28
N SER A 367 48.37 42.07 -13.54
CA SER A 367 49.48 42.52 -12.68
C SER A 367 49.05 43.10 -11.32
N LEU A 368 47.77 43.39 -11.13
CA LEU A 368 47.23 43.89 -9.87
C LEU A 368 46.95 42.73 -8.89
N ALA A 369 47.49 42.81 -7.67
CA ALA A 369 47.23 41.84 -6.61
C ALA A 369 45.75 41.90 -6.15
N GLY A 370 44.94 40.95 -6.61
CA GLY A 370 43.54 40.77 -6.22
C GLY A 370 43.25 39.34 -5.78
N SER A 371 42.07 39.11 -5.21
CA SER A 371 41.61 37.74 -4.94
C SER A 371 41.50 36.98 -6.26
N ASN A 372 42.16 35.82 -6.31
CA ASN A 372 42.09 34.90 -7.44
C ASN A 372 40.90 33.92 -7.32
N ILE A 373 40.13 33.99 -6.24
CA ILE A 373 39.01 33.09 -5.95
C ILE A 373 37.70 33.78 -6.30
N PHE A 374 36.88 33.11 -7.09
CA PHE A 374 35.57 33.58 -7.54
C PHE A 374 34.53 32.48 -7.33
N THR A 375 33.47 32.77 -6.59
CA THR A 375 32.34 31.84 -6.44
C THR A 375 31.23 32.22 -7.42
N ILE A 376 30.78 31.26 -8.21
CA ILE A 376 29.62 31.38 -9.09
C ILE A 376 28.51 30.56 -8.49
N GLU A 377 27.47 31.23 -8.01
CA GLU A 377 26.23 30.56 -7.63
C GLU A 377 25.49 30.13 -8.89
N VAL A 378 25.29 28.83 -9.04
CA VAL A 378 24.82 28.25 -10.31
C VAL A 378 23.30 28.34 -10.46
N GLN A 379 22.58 28.79 -9.43
CA GLN A 379 21.12 28.80 -9.41
C GLN A 379 20.48 29.70 -10.48
N ASP A 380 21.16 30.79 -10.85
CA ASP A 380 20.65 31.81 -11.77
C ASP A 380 21.17 31.65 -13.22
N PHE A 381 21.99 30.61 -13.47
CA PHE A 381 22.62 30.38 -14.77
C PHE A 381 22.43 28.94 -15.24
N VAL A 382 22.61 28.69 -16.53
CA VAL A 382 22.75 27.34 -17.07
C VAL A 382 24.24 27.04 -17.20
N PRO A 383 24.84 26.29 -16.25
CA PRO A 383 26.25 25.96 -16.28
C PRO A 383 26.56 24.98 -17.42
N PHE A 384 27.81 24.98 -17.90
CA PHE A 384 28.28 23.92 -18.80
C PHE A 384 28.56 22.59 -18.07
N VAL A 385 28.50 22.59 -16.73
CA VAL A 385 28.59 21.40 -15.86
C VAL A 385 27.28 21.26 -15.10
N GLN A 386 26.65 20.10 -15.20
CA GLN A 386 25.44 19.78 -14.46
C GLN A 386 25.80 18.92 -13.24
N CYS A 387 25.07 19.11 -12.14
CA CYS A 387 25.27 18.40 -10.87
C CYS A 387 23.96 17.82 -10.32
N LYS A 388 23.99 16.56 -9.88
CA LYS A 388 22.91 15.90 -9.13
C LYS A 388 23.48 15.05 -8.00
N ALA A 389 23.07 15.31 -6.77
CA ALA A 389 23.43 14.53 -5.60
C ALA A 389 22.23 13.71 -5.10
N LYS A 390 22.50 12.48 -4.66
CA LYS A 390 21.47 11.52 -4.27
C LYS A 390 21.95 10.62 -3.13
N PHE A 391 21.31 10.72 -1.96
CA PHE A 391 21.39 9.69 -0.93
C PHE A 391 20.86 8.34 -1.43
N LEU A 392 21.55 7.24 -1.12
CA LEU A 392 21.17 5.92 -1.61
C LEU A 392 19.85 5.41 -0.99
N ALA A 393 19.51 5.88 0.21
CA ALA A 393 18.26 5.58 0.90
C ALA A 393 17.63 6.86 1.48
N PRO A 394 16.29 6.92 1.62
CA PRO A 394 15.59 8.05 2.26
C PRO A 394 15.80 8.07 3.78
N SER A 395 16.24 6.95 4.35
CA SER A 395 16.60 6.81 5.74
C SER A 395 17.71 5.77 5.89
N PHE A 396 18.63 6.01 6.82
CA PHE A 396 19.66 5.04 7.22
C PHE A 396 19.51 4.75 8.71
N HIS A 397 19.65 3.48 9.08
CA HIS A 397 19.83 3.13 10.49
C HIS A 397 21.18 3.67 10.96
N VAL A 398 21.23 4.14 12.20
CA VAL A 398 22.45 4.75 12.77
C VAL A 398 23.65 3.79 12.79
N ASP A 399 23.41 2.47 12.75
CA ASP A 399 24.43 1.43 12.69
C ASP A 399 24.82 1.01 11.26
N VAL A 400 24.40 1.78 10.24
CA VAL A 400 24.74 1.59 8.83
C VAL A 400 25.41 2.87 8.32
N PRO A 401 26.52 2.78 7.56
CA PRO A 401 27.13 3.97 6.97
C PRO A 401 26.13 4.68 6.05
N VAL A 402 26.06 6.01 6.18
CA VAL A 402 25.27 6.86 5.31
C VAL A 402 26.04 7.00 4.00
N GLU A 403 25.44 6.50 2.91
CA GLU A 403 26.03 6.54 1.58
C GLU A 403 25.23 7.44 0.64
N PHE A 404 25.94 8.22 -0.18
CA PHE A 404 25.35 9.05 -1.21
C PHE A 404 26.29 9.24 -2.39
N ASP A 405 25.70 9.56 -3.53
CA ASP A 405 26.41 9.75 -4.78
C ASP A 405 26.25 11.19 -5.28
N VAL A 406 27.33 11.76 -5.82
CA VAL A 406 27.33 12.99 -6.61
C VAL A 406 27.61 12.64 -8.07
N TYR A 407 26.72 13.07 -8.96
CA TYR A 407 26.80 12.87 -10.39
C TYR A 407 27.10 14.19 -11.08
N LEU A 408 28.16 14.21 -11.88
CA LEU A 408 28.59 15.37 -12.66
C LEU A 408 28.59 15.05 -14.15
N LYS A 409 28.18 16.01 -14.99
CA LYS A 409 28.20 15.88 -16.46
C LYS A 409 28.54 17.21 -17.10
N ALA A 410 29.49 17.21 -18.04
CA ALA A 410 29.89 18.43 -18.76
C ALA A 410 29.40 18.44 -20.22
N ASP A 411 28.97 19.61 -20.71
CA ASP A 411 28.58 19.91 -22.11
C ASP A 411 29.63 20.77 -22.85
N CYS A 412 30.89 20.72 -22.39
CA CYS A 412 32.00 21.36 -23.08
C CYS A 412 32.54 20.48 -24.24
N PRO A 413 33.20 21.06 -25.25
CA PRO A 413 33.75 20.31 -26.39
C PRO A 413 34.92 19.36 -26.07
N HIS A 414 35.76 19.70 -25.09
CA HIS A 414 36.92 18.90 -24.69
C HIS A 414 36.80 18.45 -23.22
N PRO A 415 37.58 17.44 -22.80
CA PRO A 415 37.68 17.10 -21.39
C PRO A 415 38.16 18.28 -20.55
N ILE A 416 37.51 18.50 -19.41
CA ILE A 416 37.85 19.57 -18.48
C ILE A 416 38.16 19.00 -17.10
N ARG A 417 39.17 19.56 -16.42
CA ARG A 417 39.63 19.11 -15.10
C ARG A 417 39.22 20.10 -14.01
N PHE A 418 38.88 19.57 -12.85
CA PHE A 418 38.58 20.31 -11.63
C PHE A 418 39.60 19.93 -10.56
N SER A 419 39.95 20.87 -9.69
CA SER A 419 40.94 20.65 -8.63
C SER A 419 40.32 20.02 -7.37
N LYS A 420 39.04 20.29 -7.12
CA LYS A 420 38.36 19.84 -5.89
C LYS A 420 36.85 19.68 -6.07
N LEU A 421 36.28 18.69 -5.40
CA LEU A 421 34.85 18.50 -5.19
C LEU A 421 34.57 18.40 -3.69
N CYS A 422 33.67 19.23 -3.18
CA CYS A 422 33.24 19.23 -1.77
C CYS A 422 31.72 19.16 -1.67
N VAL A 423 31.21 18.53 -0.61
CA VAL A 423 29.77 18.49 -0.29
C VAL A 423 29.56 19.03 1.12
N GLY A 424 28.73 20.06 1.24
CA GLY A 424 28.34 20.67 2.51
C GLY A 424 27.03 20.08 3.04
N PHE A 425 26.95 19.90 4.36
CA PHE A 425 25.76 19.45 5.07
C PHE A 425 25.27 20.46 6.10
N ASN A 426 24.03 20.29 6.55
CA ASN A 426 23.46 21.02 7.68
C ASN A 426 24.18 20.69 9.00
N ASN A 427 24.71 19.47 9.15
CA ASN A 427 25.68 19.12 10.18
C ASN A 427 27.11 19.14 9.57
N GLN A 428 27.87 20.19 9.88
CA GLN A 428 29.17 20.48 9.25
C GLN A 428 30.26 19.46 9.58
N GLU A 429 30.12 18.67 10.65
CA GLU A 429 31.10 17.65 11.02
C GLU A 429 31.27 16.56 9.96
N TYR A 430 30.27 16.39 9.08
CA TYR A 430 30.31 15.40 8.00
C TYR A 430 31.04 15.89 6.75
N ASN A 431 31.23 17.20 6.59
CA ASN A 431 31.83 17.81 5.40
C ASN A 431 33.25 17.26 5.12
N GLN A 432 34.03 16.99 6.17
CA GLN A 432 35.40 16.47 6.05
C GLN A 432 35.49 15.09 5.40
N TYR A 433 34.42 14.28 5.47
CA TYR A 433 34.37 12.96 4.84
C TYR A 433 33.95 13.02 3.36
N CYS A 434 33.57 14.21 2.88
CA CYS A 434 32.92 14.41 1.58
C CYS A 434 33.72 15.36 0.68
N VAL A 435 35.04 15.12 0.58
CA VAL A 435 35.99 15.89 -0.22
C VAL A 435 36.79 14.98 -1.15
N VAL A 436 36.90 15.35 -2.42
CA VAL A 436 37.83 14.76 -3.40
C VAL A 436 38.75 15.86 -3.90
N GLU A 437 40.07 15.67 -3.77
CA GLU A 437 41.08 16.68 -4.13
C GLU A 437 42.18 16.05 -4.99
N GLU A 438 42.62 16.77 -6.03
CA GLU A 438 43.65 16.35 -6.97
C GLU A 438 44.84 17.32 -6.90
N ALA A 439 46.07 16.80 -6.84
CA ALA A 439 47.28 17.64 -6.89
C ALA A 439 47.49 18.15 -8.32
N TYR A 440 47.21 19.44 -8.55
CA TYR A 440 47.23 20.06 -9.87
C TYR A 440 48.65 20.53 -10.26
N GLN A 441 49.27 19.98 -11.32
CA GLN A 441 50.55 20.47 -11.86
C GLN A 441 50.33 21.40 -13.07
N LYS A 442 51.13 22.47 -13.20
CA LYS A 442 51.03 23.48 -14.28
C LYS A 442 51.17 22.90 -15.70
N SER A 443 51.82 21.76 -15.87
CA SER A 443 52.04 21.06 -17.15
C SER A 443 50.81 20.31 -17.68
N ASP A 444 49.84 19.99 -16.82
CA ASP A 444 48.77 19.02 -17.12
C ASP A 444 47.55 19.63 -17.83
N VAL A 445 47.62 20.93 -18.15
CA VAL A 445 46.52 21.71 -18.74
C VAL A 445 46.40 21.47 -20.25
N LEU A 446 47.50 21.12 -20.90
CA LEU A 446 47.61 20.98 -22.36
C LEU A 446 47.62 19.53 -22.84
N GLU A 447 47.75 18.55 -21.93
CA GLU A 447 47.65 17.14 -22.27
C GLU A 447 46.21 16.63 -22.14
N TYR A 448 45.65 16.16 -23.25
CA TYR A 448 44.34 15.49 -23.31
C TYR A 448 44.37 14.07 -22.70
N SER A 449 45.05 13.88 -21.57
CA SER A 449 45.02 12.60 -20.86
C SER A 449 43.69 12.47 -20.11
N SER A 450 42.95 11.41 -20.42
CA SER A 450 41.61 11.11 -19.89
C SER A 450 41.63 10.55 -18.46
N GLN A 451 42.76 10.70 -17.75
CA GLN A 451 43.01 10.13 -16.44
C GLN A 451 43.32 11.24 -15.43
N GLY A 452 42.42 11.40 -14.46
CA GLY A 452 42.50 12.29 -13.30
C GLY A 452 41.23 12.14 -12.43
N PRO A 453 41.30 12.13 -11.08
CA PRO A 453 40.16 11.96 -10.18
C PRO A 453 38.98 12.92 -10.40
N VAL A 454 39.17 14.15 -10.90
CA VAL A 454 38.04 15.06 -11.20
C VAL A 454 38.08 15.64 -12.63
N CYS A 455 38.33 14.78 -13.62
CA CYS A 455 38.21 15.09 -15.05
C CYS A 455 36.82 14.71 -15.61
N LEU A 456 36.10 15.67 -16.20
CA LEU A 456 34.82 15.40 -16.87
C LEU A 456 35.03 15.30 -18.39
N VAL A 457 34.60 14.18 -18.96
CA VAL A 457 34.62 13.95 -20.41
C VAL A 457 33.28 14.40 -21.00
N PRO A 458 33.27 15.15 -22.12
CA PRO A 458 32.06 15.65 -22.77
C PRO A 458 30.97 14.59 -22.92
N GLY A 459 29.77 14.91 -22.43
CA GLY A 459 28.58 14.06 -22.55
C GLY A 459 28.55 12.81 -21.67
N LYS A 460 29.65 12.44 -21.00
CA LYS A 460 29.69 11.30 -20.06
C LYS A 460 29.31 11.74 -18.65
N THR A 461 28.53 10.91 -17.97
CA THR A 461 28.18 11.12 -16.56
C THR A 461 29.25 10.47 -15.69
N ARG A 462 29.85 11.24 -14.77
CA ARG A 462 30.81 10.75 -13.79
C ARG A 462 30.15 10.68 -12.41
N LYS A 463 30.39 9.57 -11.70
CA LYS A 463 29.84 9.26 -10.39
C LYS A 463 30.93 9.36 -9.32
N PHE A 464 30.63 10.02 -8.21
CA PHE A 464 31.46 10.09 -7.01
C PHE A 464 30.65 9.55 -5.83
N THR A 465 31.17 8.55 -5.12
CA THR A 465 30.49 7.95 -3.97
C THR A 465 31.18 8.39 -2.69
N PHE A 466 30.37 8.84 -1.74
CA PHE A 466 30.80 9.29 -0.42
C PHE A 466 30.09 8.47 0.65
N LYS A 467 30.77 8.28 1.79
CA LYS A 467 30.22 7.57 2.94
C LYS A 467 30.70 8.18 4.26
N PHE A 468 29.84 8.18 5.27
CA PHE A 468 30.20 8.55 6.64
C PHE A 468 29.32 7.82 7.67
N VAL A 469 29.77 7.73 8.92
CA VAL A 469 29.01 7.12 10.02
C VAL A 469 28.26 8.22 10.78
N ALA A 470 26.94 8.08 10.90
CA ALA A 470 26.11 9.01 11.64
C ALA A 470 26.28 8.82 13.17
N LYS A 471 26.15 9.91 13.93
CA LYS A 471 26.20 9.84 15.40
C LYS A 471 24.85 9.43 16.00
N SER A 472 24.88 8.85 17.20
CA SER A 472 23.68 8.46 17.94
C SER A 472 22.75 9.63 18.25
N GLU A 473 23.28 10.84 18.39
CA GLU A 473 22.51 12.07 18.61
C GLU A 473 21.73 12.55 17.37
N ASP A 474 22.03 12.00 16.19
CA ASP A 474 21.34 12.33 14.95
C ASP A 474 20.10 11.47 14.70
N VAL A 475 19.85 10.44 15.52
CA VAL A 475 18.63 9.63 15.43
C VAL A 475 17.39 10.52 15.56
N GLY A 476 16.50 10.44 14.57
CA GLY A 476 15.30 11.28 14.44
C GLY A 476 15.54 12.62 13.76
N LYS A 477 16.78 12.99 13.45
CA LYS A 477 17.14 14.21 12.72
C LYS A 477 17.30 13.94 11.21
N LYS A 478 17.12 15.01 10.44
CA LYS A 478 17.31 15.05 8.98
C LYS A 478 18.74 15.51 8.68
N ILE A 479 19.48 14.73 7.90
CA ILE A 479 20.74 15.18 7.29
C ILE A 479 20.41 15.70 5.88
N GLU A 480 20.85 16.91 5.58
CA GLU A 480 20.56 17.59 4.33
C GLU A 480 21.85 18.14 3.72
N ILE A 481 22.04 17.86 2.43
CA ILE A 481 23.06 18.50 1.60
C ILE A 481 22.67 19.97 1.46
N THR A 482 23.54 20.87 1.91
CA THR A 482 23.34 22.33 1.84
C THR A 482 24.02 22.93 0.62
N SER A 483 25.16 22.37 0.20
CA SER A 483 25.85 22.76 -1.02
C SER A 483 26.64 21.62 -1.66
N VAL A 484 26.87 21.73 -2.97
CA VAL A 484 27.92 20.99 -3.69
C VAL A 484 28.83 22.01 -4.34
N ASP A 485 30.12 21.91 -4.09
CA ASP A 485 31.14 22.84 -4.60
C ASP A 485 32.10 22.11 -5.53
N LEU A 486 32.21 22.57 -6.78
CA LEU A 486 33.18 22.06 -7.75
C LEU A 486 34.14 23.17 -8.15
N ILE A 487 35.42 22.96 -7.90
CA ILE A 487 36.45 23.99 -8.04
C ILE A 487 37.21 23.80 -9.35
N LEU A 488 37.23 24.84 -10.19
CA LEU A 488 37.91 24.91 -11.47
C LEU A 488 39.12 25.83 -11.38
N GLY A 489 40.30 25.36 -11.83
CA GLY A 489 41.55 26.12 -11.76
C GLY A 489 42.33 25.90 -10.46
N THR A 490 43.29 26.78 -10.17
CA THR A 490 44.25 26.61 -9.05
C THR A 490 44.42 27.89 -8.26
N GLU A 491 44.96 27.77 -7.04
CA GLU A 491 45.32 28.91 -6.19
C GLU A 491 46.41 29.81 -6.80
N THR A 492 47.28 29.24 -7.66
CA THR A 492 48.33 29.98 -8.38
C THR A 492 47.82 30.70 -9.65
N GLY A 493 46.66 30.27 -10.16
CA GLY A 493 45.96 30.87 -11.30
C GLY A 493 44.71 31.59 -10.83
N ARG A 494 43.62 31.52 -11.60
CA ARG A 494 42.27 31.83 -11.10
C ARG A 494 41.57 30.56 -10.65
N CYS A 495 40.86 30.66 -9.55
CA CYS A 495 40.12 29.58 -8.91
C CYS A 495 38.63 29.95 -8.94
N VAL A 496 37.83 29.16 -9.66
CA VAL A 496 36.39 29.37 -9.81
C VAL A 496 35.65 28.27 -9.08
N ILE A 497 34.86 28.62 -8.08
CA ILE A 497 34.02 27.69 -7.32
C ILE A 497 32.63 27.72 -7.94
N LEU A 498 32.23 26.61 -8.57
CA LEU A 498 30.85 26.38 -8.99
C LEU A 498 30.08 25.85 -7.78
N ASN A 499 29.21 26.69 -7.21
CA ASN A 499 28.40 26.35 -6.04
C ASN A 499 26.96 26.04 -6.46
N TRP A 500 26.53 24.80 -6.22
CA TRP A 500 25.12 24.43 -6.28
C TRP A 500 24.52 24.44 -4.88
N ARG A 501 23.36 25.07 -4.71
CA ARG A 501 22.60 24.99 -3.46
C ARG A 501 21.90 23.62 -3.38
N GLY A 502 21.92 23.01 -2.21
CA GLY A 502 21.31 21.71 -1.99
C GLY A 502 22.00 20.58 -2.76
N GLY A 503 21.22 19.57 -3.16
CA GLY A 503 21.71 18.40 -3.91
C GLY A 503 21.91 18.63 -5.42
N GLY A 504 22.12 19.86 -5.88
CA GLY A 504 22.30 20.18 -7.30
C GLY A 504 21.07 20.76 -8.00
N GLY A 505 21.15 20.88 -9.33
CA GLY A 505 20.17 21.55 -10.18
C GLY A 505 20.52 23.00 -10.52
N ASP A 506 20.04 23.47 -11.65
CA ASP A 506 20.29 24.80 -12.24
C ASP A 506 18.97 25.49 -12.62
N ALA A 507 19.05 26.68 -13.23
CA ALA A 507 17.88 27.43 -13.72
C ALA A 507 17.02 26.63 -14.72
N ALA A 508 17.59 25.65 -15.43
CA ALA A 508 16.87 24.81 -16.39
C ALA A 508 16.23 23.57 -15.74
N SER A 509 16.74 23.12 -14.60
CA SER A 509 16.40 21.84 -13.97
C SER A 509 14.95 21.74 -13.49
N SER A 510 14.35 22.83 -13.04
CA SER A 510 12.93 22.89 -12.62
C SER A 510 11.98 22.69 -13.81
N GLN A 511 12.35 23.19 -14.99
CA GLN A 511 11.59 23.07 -16.23
C GLN A 511 11.84 21.70 -16.90
N GLU A 512 13.06 21.17 -16.82
CA GLU A 512 13.41 19.80 -17.25
C GLU A 512 12.66 18.74 -16.44
N ALA A 513 12.53 18.90 -15.12
CA ALA A 513 11.75 17.98 -14.27
C ALA A 513 10.26 17.95 -14.67
N LEU A 514 9.67 19.12 -14.97
CA LEU A 514 8.29 19.24 -15.49
C LEU A 514 8.13 18.61 -16.88
N GLN A 515 9.13 18.73 -17.75
CA GLN A 515 9.12 18.10 -19.08
C GLN A 515 9.36 16.58 -18.99
N ALA A 516 10.23 16.11 -18.11
CA ALA A 516 10.50 14.69 -17.86
C ALA A 516 9.27 13.98 -17.27
N ALA A 517 8.58 14.60 -16.29
CA ALA A 517 7.34 14.08 -15.72
C ALA A 517 6.19 13.95 -16.75
N ARG A 518 6.21 14.78 -17.81
CA ARG A 518 5.25 14.74 -18.92
C ARG A 518 5.67 13.80 -20.06
N SER A 519 6.89 13.27 -20.01
CA SER A 519 7.50 12.45 -21.06
C SER A 519 7.43 10.97 -20.71
N PHE A 520 6.48 10.24 -21.29
CA PHE A 520 6.47 8.76 -21.29
C PHE A 520 7.53 8.20 -22.25
N LYS A 521 8.81 8.62 -22.12
CA LYS A 521 9.92 8.00 -22.86
C LYS A 521 10.19 6.63 -22.23
N ARG A 522 10.03 5.55 -23.02
CA ARG A 522 10.57 4.23 -22.63
C ARG A 522 12.09 4.35 -22.59
N LYS A 523 12.66 4.09 -21.41
CA LYS A 523 14.10 4.14 -21.15
C LYS A 523 14.83 3.10 -22.02
N PRO A 524 15.92 3.46 -22.73
CA PRO A 524 16.76 2.47 -23.40
C PRO A 524 17.40 1.55 -22.35
N LYS A 525 17.53 0.24 -22.65
CA LYS A 525 18.37 -0.67 -21.86
C LYS A 525 19.83 -0.31 -22.14
N LEU A 526 20.50 0.28 -21.16
CA LEU A 526 21.94 0.53 -21.17
C LEU A 526 22.68 -0.66 -20.52
N PRO A 527 23.99 -0.83 -20.80
CA PRO A 527 24.85 -1.74 -20.03
C PRO A 527 24.84 -1.38 -18.53
N ASP A 528 25.03 -2.36 -17.65
CA ASP A 528 24.88 -2.21 -16.18
C ASP A 528 25.76 -1.11 -15.52
N ASN A 529 26.80 -0.62 -16.22
CA ASN A 529 27.71 0.40 -15.69
C ASN A 529 27.44 1.84 -16.18
N GLU A 530 26.47 2.08 -17.07
CA GLU A 530 26.17 3.44 -17.57
C GLU A 530 24.87 4.00 -17.01
N VAL A 531 24.98 5.05 -16.18
CA VAL A 531 23.83 5.75 -15.60
C VAL A 531 23.33 6.83 -16.56
N HIS A 532 22.07 6.73 -16.97
CA HIS A 532 21.44 7.75 -17.81
C HIS A 532 21.13 9.01 -16.99
N TRP A 533 21.65 10.17 -17.40
CA TRP A 533 21.46 11.45 -16.69
C TRP A 533 19.99 11.78 -16.37
N ASP A 534 19.08 11.57 -17.33
CA ASP A 534 17.64 11.84 -17.15
C ASP A 534 16.95 10.88 -16.17
N SER A 535 17.59 9.75 -15.83
CA SER A 535 17.05 8.80 -14.84
C SER A 535 17.42 9.18 -13.40
N LEU A 536 18.39 10.09 -13.23
CA LEU A 536 18.85 10.55 -11.93
C LEU A 536 17.88 11.57 -11.34
N THR A 537 17.43 11.28 -10.13
CA THR A 537 16.65 12.18 -9.29
C THR A 537 17.54 12.72 -8.18
N ILE A 538 17.39 14.00 -7.88
CA ILE A 538 18.06 14.61 -6.73
C ILE A 538 17.37 14.10 -5.46
N GLN A 539 18.17 13.61 -4.52
CA GLN A 539 17.73 13.25 -3.18
C GLN A 539 18.70 13.89 -2.20
N ALA A 540 18.42 15.15 -1.87
CA ALA A 540 19.31 16.02 -1.11
C ALA A 540 19.24 15.80 0.40
N ASN A 541 18.39 14.90 0.88
CA ASN A 541 18.26 14.62 2.30
C ASN A 541 17.96 13.15 2.60
N THR A 542 18.28 12.77 3.84
CA THR A 542 17.98 11.47 4.44
C THR A 542 17.68 11.63 5.93
N MET A 543 16.89 10.72 6.49
CA MET A 543 16.66 10.63 7.94
C MET A 543 17.61 9.62 8.58
N ILE A 544 18.09 9.91 9.78
CA ILE A 544 18.76 8.90 10.61
C ILE A 544 17.73 8.29 11.54
N ILE A 545 17.61 6.96 11.51
CA ILE A 545 16.65 6.21 12.32
C ILE A 545 17.38 5.31 13.31
N SER A 546 16.68 4.96 14.39
CA SER A 546 17.25 4.07 15.41
C SER A 546 17.63 2.73 14.79
N ARG A 547 18.66 2.10 15.35
CA ARG A 547 19.09 0.75 14.98
C ARG A 547 17.92 -0.22 15.14
N VAL A 548 17.84 -1.20 14.24
CA VAL A 548 16.84 -2.28 14.37
C VAL A 548 17.14 -3.06 15.65
N PRO A 549 16.20 -3.13 16.60
CA PRO A 549 16.41 -3.88 17.83
C PRO A 549 16.47 -5.39 17.54
N ASN A 550 17.37 -6.12 18.20
CA ASN A 550 17.41 -7.58 18.16
C ASN A 550 17.07 -8.18 19.53
N ILE A 551 15.93 -7.77 20.08
CA ILE A 551 15.33 -8.31 21.31
C ILE A 551 13.90 -8.74 20.97
N SER A 552 13.49 -9.90 21.45
CA SER A 552 12.10 -10.36 21.34
C SER A 552 11.35 -10.13 22.65
N VAL A 553 10.12 -9.63 22.54
CA VAL A 553 9.19 -9.46 23.65
C VAL A 553 8.02 -10.42 23.41
N GLN A 554 7.73 -11.29 24.39
CA GLN A 554 6.62 -12.24 24.33
C GLN A 554 5.69 -12.01 25.52
N LEU A 555 4.39 -12.09 25.28
CA LEU A 555 3.34 -11.81 26.26
C LEU A 555 2.56 -13.10 26.54
N GLN A 556 2.53 -13.54 27.80
CA GLN A 556 1.75 -14.70 28.24
C GLN A 556 0.69 -14.25 29.25
N HIS A 557 -0.58 -14.56 28.96
CA HIS A 557 -1.74 -14.13 29.75
C HIS A 557 -3.00 -14.96 29.38
N GLU A 558 -4.07 -14.82 30.16
CA GLU A 558 -5.31 -15.61 30.04
C GLU A 558 -6.54 -14.71 29.73
N PRO A 559 -6.76 -14.25 28.48
CA PRO A 559 -7.86 -13.33 28.15
C PRO A 559 -9.24 -14.00 28.22
N PRO A 560 -10.34 -13.26 28.44
CA PRO A 560 -10.42 -11.82 28.72
C PRO A 560 -9.95 -11.49 30.14
N ALA A 561 -9.75 -10.21 30.45
CA ALA A 561 -9.67 -9.76 31.84
C ALA A 561 -11.08 -9.68 32.45
N LEU A 562 -11.20 -9.91 33.74
CA LEU A 562 -12.44 -9.86 34.50
C LEU A 562 -12.44 -8.60 35.37
N THR A 563 -13.62 -7.99 35.48
CA THR A 563 -13.77 -6.71 36.19
C THR A 563 -13.26 -6.82 37.63
N ASN A 564 -12.40 -5.87 38.02
CA ASN A 564 -11.72 -5.75 39.32
C ASN A 564 -10.71 -6.85 39.67
N GLU A 565 -10.46 -7.82 38.80
CA GLU A 565 -9.42 -8.81 39.08
C GLU A 565 -8.01 -8.22 38.98
N MET A 566 -7.06 -8.86 39.64
CA MET A 566 -5.63 -8.59 39.46
C MET A 566 -5.10 -9.44 38.31
N TYR A 567 -5.35 -8.98 37.07
CA TYR A 567 -5.01 -9.69 35.85
C TYR A 567 -3.50 -9.77 35.65
N CYS A 568 -2.94 -10.98 35.51
CA CYS A 568 -1.51 -11.18 35.36
C CYS A 568 -1.09 -11.24 33.87
N LEU A 569 -0.16 -10.37 33.50
CA LEU A 569 0.50 -10.36 32.20
C LEU A 569 1.99 -10.65 32.42
N ILE A 570 2.45 -11.81 31.96
CA ILE A 570 3.87 -12.18 32.03
C ILE A 570 4.57 -11.67 30.78
N VAL A 571 5.51 -10.75 30.98
CA VAL A 571 6.35 -10.18 29.93
C VAL A 571 7.67 -10.92 29.92
N THR A 572 7.95 -11.62 28.83
CA THR A 572 9.23 -12.25 28.55
C THR A 572 10.04 -11.35 27.63
N VAL A 573 11.26 -10.98 28.03
CA VAL A 573 12.23 -10.25 27.21
C VAL A 573 13.44 -11.14 26.97
N GLN A 574 13.80 -11.38 25.71
CA GLN A 574 14.97 -12.19 25.36
C GLN A 574 15.90 -11.42 24.42
N SER A 575 17.17 -11.36 24.78
CA SER A 575 18.19 -10.72 23.95
C SER A 575 18.71 -11.67 22.88
N HIS A 576 18.63 -11.26 21.62
CA HIS A 576 19.31 -11.91 20.48
C HIS A 576 20.51 -11.09 19.99
N GLU A 577 20.91 -10.08 20.76
CA GLU A 577 22.06 -9.24 20.46
C GLU A 577 23.37 -10.03 20.56
N LYS A 578 24.39 -9.60 19.79
CA LYS A 578 25.74 -10.20 19.85
C LYS A 578 26.56 -9.71 21.03
N THR A 579 26.21 -8.54 21.57
CA THR A 579 26.86 -7.87 22.70
C THR A 579 25.84 -7.63 23.80
N VAL A 580 26.32 -7.29 25.00
CA VAL A 580 25.46 -7.07 26.18
C VAL A 580 24.53 -5.88 25.94
N ALA A 581 23.22 -6.11 26.07
CA ALA A 581 22.22 -5.05 26.07
C ALA A 581 22.20 -4.41 27.46
N LYS A 582 22.59 -3.13 27.53
CA LYS A 582 22.75 -2.40 28.78
C LYS A 582 21.54 -1.53 29.10
N ASP A 583 21.30 -1.26 30.37
CA ASP A 583 20.24 -0.36 30.85
C ASP A 583 18.87 -0.74 30.27
N VAL A 584 18.53 -2.03 30.30
CA VAL A 584 17.24 -2.51 29.78
C VAL A 584 16.12 -2.01 30.70
N LYS A 585 15.17 -1.30 30.11
CA LYS A 585 14.03 -0.67 30.77
C LYS A 585 12.74 -1.13 30.13
N LEU A 586 11.77 -1.51 30.97
CA LEU A 586 10.45 -1.96 30.57
C LEU A 586 9.41 -0.89 30.95
N THR A 587 8.57 -0.52 29.99
CA THR A 587 7.39 0.31 30.21
C THR A 587 6.17 -0.53 29.88
N ALA A 588 5.27 -0.75 30.85
CA ALA A 588 4.14 -1.66 30.68
C ALA A 588 2.84 -1.09 31.26
N GLY A 589 1.74 -1.19 30.53
CA GLY A 589 0.41 -0.75 30.98
C GLY A 589 -0.48 -0.25 29.85
N LEU A 590 -1.51 0.52 30.16
CA LEU A 590 -2.47 1.04 29.20
C LEU A 590 -1.78 1.94 28.18
N LYS A 591 -1.96 1.66 26.89
CA LYS A 591 -1.38 2.45 25.80
C LYS A 591 -1.90 3.90 25.89
N PRO A 592 -1.00 4.92 25.89
CA PRO A 592 -1.41 6.32 25.91
C PRO A 592 -2.33 6.69 24.74
N GLY A 593 -3.22 7.66 24.96
CA GLY A 593 -4.15 8.17 23.93
C GLY A 593 -5.47 7.41 23.81
N GLN A 594 -5.79 6.53 24.76
CA GLN A 594 -7.10 5.87 24.86
C GLN A 594 -8.13 6.72 25.63
N ASP A 595 -9.37 6.23 25.69
CA ASP A 595 -10.47 6.89 26.39
C ASP A 595 -10.12 7.25 27.85
N ALA A 596 -10.52 8.44 28.28
CA ALA A 596 -10.17 8.98 29.59
C ALA A 596 -10.79 8.17 30.74
N ASN A 597 -12.00 7.64 30.56
CA ASN A 597 -12.66 6.80 31.57
C ASN A 597 -11.95 5.45 31.69
N LEU A 598 -11.53 4.85 30.57
CA LEU A 598 -10.70 3.64 30.61
C LEU A 598 -9.38 3.88 31.34
N THR A 599 -8.75 5.03 31.12
CA THR A 599 -7.50 5.41 31.80
C THR A 599 -7.68 5.55 33.31
N GLN A 600 -8.75 6.23 33.76
CA GLN A 600 -9.07 6.38 35.19
C GLN A 600 -9.51 5.07 35.86
N LYS A 601 -9.88 4.05 35.08
CA LYS A 601 -10.35 2.76 35.57
C LYS A 601 -9.39 1.62 35.27
N THR A 602 -8.14 1.92 34.95
CA THR A 602 -7.08 0.93 34.71
C THR A 602 -5.89 1.24 35.60
N HIS A 603 -5.48 0.28 36.41
CA HIS A 603 -4.40 0.44 37.38
C HIS A 603 -3.39 -0.67 37.18
N VAL A 604 -2.10 -0.33 37.21
CA VAL A 604 -1.01 -1.26 36.90
C VAL A 604 0.03 -1.26 38.02
N THR A 605 0.47 -2.46 38.41
CA THR A 605 1.46 -2.66 39.47
C THR A 605 2.38 -3.84 39.14
N LEU A 606 3.56 -3.86 39.76
CA LEU A 606 4.45 -5.02 39.76
C LEU A 606 4.19 -5.96 40.95
N ASN A 607 3.47 -5.49 41.96
CA ASN A 607 3.12 -6.28 43.13
C ASN A 607 1.71 -6.85 42.99
N GLY A 608 1.59 -8.17 42.84
CA GLY A 608 0.31 -8.86 42.71
C GLY A 608 -0.40 -9.17 44.03
N THR A 609 0.21 -8.90 45.20
CA THR A 609 -0.35 -9.30 46.51
C THR A 609 -1.43 -8.36 47.05
N GLU A 610 -1.43 -7.12 46.59
CA GLU A 610 -2.35 -6.08 47.05
C GLU A 610 -3.25 -5.63 45.91
N ILE A 611 -4.52 -5.36 46.22
CA ILE A 611 -5.46 -4.83 45.24
C ILE A 611 -5.11 -3.37 44.98
N CYS A 612 -4.86 -2.99 43.72
CA CYS A 612 -4.64 -1.59 43.36
C CYS A 612 -5.84 -0.71 43.72
N ASP A 613 -5.54 0.45 44.29
CA ASP A 613 -6.49 1.56 44.47
C ASP A 613 -6.31 2.63 43.36
N ASP A 614 -7.07 3.72 43.46
CA ASP A 614 -7.08 4.81 42.48
C ASP A 614 -5.77 5.63 42.47
N SER A 615 -4.79 5.33 43.34
CA SER A 615 -3.48 5.99 43.36
C SER A 615 -2.47 5.40 42.36
N TYR A 616 -2.73 4.18 41.88
CA TYR A 616 -1.84 3.48 40.95
C TYR A 616 -1.97 4.04 39.53
N PRO A 617 -0.88 4.13 38.75
CA PRO A 617 -0.96 4.64 37.39
C PRO A 617 -1.53 3.59 36.43
N ALA A 618 -2.08 4.07 35.32
CA ALA A 618 -2.50 3.20 34.21
C ALA A 618 -1.31 2.67 33.40
N LEU A 619 -0.12 3.26 33.53
CA LEU A 619 1.10 2.90 32.81
C LEU A 619 2.31 3.05 33.74
N LEU A 620 3.15 2.02 33.84
CA LEU A 620 4.41 2.08 34.58
C LEU A 620 5.57 2.33 33.61
N PRO A 621 6.20 3.52 33.63
CA PRO A 621 7.36 3.81 32.79
C PRO A 621 8.67 3.31 33.41
N ASP A 622 9.64 2.98 32.56
CA ASP A 622 11.06 2.83 32.89
C ASP A 622 11.37 1.87 34.06
N ILE A 623 10.64 0.76 34.16
CA ILE A 623 10.90 -0.31 35.12
C ILE A 623 12.28 -0.92 34.82
N PRO A 624 13.25 -0.86 35.76
CA PRO A 624 14.58 -1.40 35.52
C PRO A 624 14.54 -2.93 35.48
N VAL A 625 15.05 -3.48 34.39
CA VAL A 625 15.18 -4.93 34.17
C VAL A 625 16.61 -5.41 34.46
N GLY A 626 17.61 -4.56 34.21
CA GLY A 626 19.04 -4.89 34.35
C GLY A 626 19.71 -5.05 32.98
N ASP A 627 20.99 -5.42 32.97
CA ASP A 627 21.71 -5.72 31.73
C ASP A 627 21.37 -7.16 31.29
N LEU A 628 21.20 -7.39 29.98
CA LEU A 628 20.92 -8.71 29.41
C LEU A 628 22.10 -9.20 28.57
N GLN A 629 22.60 -10.39 28.90
CA GLN A 629 23.63 -11.09 28.12
C GLN A 629 23.06 -11.62 26.80
N PRO A 630 23.91 -11.85 25.77
CA PRO A 630 23.50 -12.51 24.54
C PRO A 630 22.78 -13.85 24.80
N GLY A 631 21.55 -13.99 24.29
CA GLY A 631 20.72 -15.18 24.45
C GLY A 631 19.94 -15.26 25.78
N GLU A 632 20.22 -14.38 26.74
CA GLU A 632 19.55 -14.37 28.04
C GLU A 632 18.06 -14.02 27.91
N LYS A 633 17.24 -14.69 28.73
CA LYS A 633 15.80 -14.51 28.81
C LYS A 633 15.46 -14.05 30.23
N LEU A 634 14.62 -13.02 30.35
CA LEU A 634 14.08 -12.54 31.60
C LEU A 634 12.56 -12.46 31.55
N GLU A 635 11.91 -12.82 32.65
CA GLU A 635 10.46 -12.77 32.81
C GLU A 635 10.07 -11.76 33.90
N LYS A 636 9.06 -10.95 33.62
CA LYS A 636 8.52 -9.96 34.56
C LYS A 636 6.99 -10.04 34.54
N ALA A 637 6.40 -10.31 35.70
CA ALA A 637 4.95 -10.25 35.86
C ALA A 637 4.49 -8.79 36.07
N VAL A 638 3.47 -8.40 35.33
CA VAL A 638 2.77 -7.11 35.46
C VAL A 638 1.32 -7.42 35.79
N TYR A 639 0.80 -6.81 36.85
CA TYR A 639 -0.58 -7.01 37.29
C TYR A 639 -1.44 -5.80 36.96
N ILE A 640 -2.63 -6.05 36.46
CA ILE A 640 -3.51 -5.05 35.88
C ILE A 640 -4.90 -5.19 36.50
N ARG A 641 -5.42 -4.11 37.09
CA ARG A 641 -6.80 -4.04 37.56
C ARG A 641 -7.64 -3.16 36.65
N CYS A 642 -8.68 -3.76 36.05
CA CYS A 642 -9.65 -3.06 35.21
C CYS A 642 -10.98 -2.88 35.95
N GLY A 643 -11.36 -1.65 36.30
CA GLY A 643 -12.56 -1.36 37.08
C GLY A 643 -13.87 -1.30 36.29
N THR A 644 -13.81 -1.29 34.96
CA THR A 644 -14.98 -1.22 34.07
C THR A 644 -14.82 -2.17 32.89
N VAL A 645 -15.93 -2.66 32.36
CA VAL A 645 -15.93 -3.44 31.11
C VAL A 645 -15.49 -2.60 29.92
N GLY A 646 -14.90 -3.26 28.91
CA GLY A 646 -14.47 -2.61 27.68
C GLY A 646 -13.12 -3.08 27.17
N THR A 647 -12.87 -2.77 25.91
CA THR A 647 -11.65 -3.12 25.19
C THR A 647 -10.52 -2.14 25.51
N ARG A 648 -9.36 -2.66 25.93
CA ARG A 648 -8.17 -1.87 26.26
C ARG A 648 -6.97 -2.37 25.47
N MET A 649 -6.20 -1.46 24.89
CA MET A 649 -4.88 -1.76 24.32
C MET A 649 -3.81 -1.57 25.39
N PHE A 650 -3.07 -2.62 25.69
CA PHE A 650 -1.92 -2.57 26.58
C PHE A 650 -0.63 -2.50 25.75
N LEU A 651 0.27 -1.63 26.17
CA LEU A 651 1.58 -1.40 25.59
C LEU A 651 2.64 -2.03 26.49
N VAL A 652 3.56 -2.76 25.89
CA VAL A 652 4.78 -3.27 26.49
C VAL A 652 5.94 -2.76 25.65
N TYR A 653 6.68 -1.80 26.17
CA TYR A 653 7.79 -1.11 25.50
C TYR A 653 9.09 -1.42 26.23
N VAL A 654 10.06 -1.98 25.52
CA VAL A 654 11.39 -2.28 26.05
C VAL A 654 12.40 -1.36 25.37
N SER A 655 13.22 -0.65 26.14
CA SER A 655 14.33 0.15 25.63
C SER A 655 15.65 -0.28 26.24
N TYR A 656 16.74 -0.14 25.48
CA TYR A 656 18.07 -0.56 25.92
C TYR A 656 19.17 0.17 25.12
N LEU A 657 20.39 0.11 25.64
CA LEU A 657 21.61 0.62 25.00
C LEU A 657 22.48 -0.53 24.50
N ILE A 658 23.03 -0.38 23.30
CA ILE A 658 23.90 -1.40 22.69
C ILE A 658 25.09 -0.73 22.01
N SER A 659 26.29 -1.27 22.23
CA SER A 659 27.50 -0.83 21.52
C SER A 659 27.60 -1.55 20.17
N ALA A 660 27.75 -0.79 19.09
CA ALA A 660 27.94 -1.28 17.73
C ALA A 660 29.21 -0.67 17.12
N THR A 661 29.92 -1.46 16.31
CA THR A 661 31.11 -1.02 15.58
C THR A 661 30.76 -0.90 14.09
N VAL A 662 30.89 0.31 13.53
CA VAL A 662 30.58 0.62 12.13
C VAL A 662 31.78 1.34 11.52
N GLU A 663 32.38 0.78 10.47
CA GLU A 663 33.58 1.35 9.81
C GLU A 663 34.67 1.74 10.83
N GLU A 664 35.02 0.82 11.74
CA GLU A 664 36.03 1.00 12.81
C GLU A 664 35.69 2.07 13.88
N LYS A 665 34.50 2.67 13.83
CA LYS A 665 34.00 3.59 14.86
C LYS A 665 33.04 2.88 15.80
N GLU A 666 33.23 3.03 17.11
CA GLU A 666 32.27 2.58 18.11
C GLU A 666 31.17 3.63 18.32
N ILE A 667 29.92 3.19 18.28
CA ILE A 667 28.74 4.00 18.57
C ILE A 667 27.86 3.30 19.60
N ILE A 668 27.19 4.08 20.45
CA ILE A 668 26.22 3.57 21.43
C ILE A 668 24.82 3.84 20.89
N CYS A 669 24.11 2.80 20.47
CA CYS A 669 22.77 2.92 19.92
C CYS A 669 21.71 2.77 21.00
N LYS A 670 20.76 3.71 21.06
CA LYS A 670 19.53 3.55 21.86
C LYS A 670 18.49 2.82 21.02
N CYS A 671 18.19 1.59 21.39
CA CYS A 671 17.24 0.72 20.71
C CYS A 671 15.96 0.59 21.54
N HIS A 672 14.85 0.29 20.87
CA HIS A 672 13.61 -0.03 21.56
C HIS A 672 12.75 -0.99 20.75
N ARG A 673 11.95 -1.79 21.44
CA ARG A 673 10.97 -2.71 20.89
C ARG A 673 9.66 -2.57 21.65
N ASP A 674 8.57 -2.31 20.97
CA ASP A 674 7.23 -2.35 21.54
C ASP A 674 6.42 -3.55 21.04
N GLU A 675 5.58 -4.07 21.93
CA GLU A 675 4.53 -5.03 21.62
C GLU A 675 3.24 -4.53 22.26
N THR A 676 2.13 -4.69 21.55
CA THR A 676 0.81 -4.28 22.05
C THR A 676 -0.16 -5.44 22.02
N VAL A 677 -0.96 -5.57 23.08
CA VAL A 677 -2.02 -6.57 23.17
C VAL A 677 -3.36 -5.93 23.49
N THR A 678 -4.40 -6.35 22.78
CA THR A 678 -5.77 -5.91 23.04
C THR A 678 -6.41 -6.89 24.01
N ILE A 679 -6.84 -6.39 25.17
CA ILE A 679 -7.49 -7.18 26.22
C ILE A 679 -8.90 -6.64 26.41
N GLU A 680 -9.88 -7.52 26.23
CA GLU A 680 -11.27 -7.25 26.58
C GLU A 680 -11.48 -7.45 28.08
N THR A 681 -12.16 -6.51 28.73
CA THR A 681 -12.59 -6.66 30.13
C THR A 681 -14.08 -6.95 30.19
N VAL A 682 -14.47 -8.05 30.84
CA VAL A 682 -15.86 -8.51 30.97
C VAL A 682 -16.25 -8.67 32.45
N PHE A 683 -17.54 -8.90 32.72
CA PHE A 683 -17.99 -9.29 34.06
C PHE A 683 -17.62 -10.76 34.33
N PRO A 684 -17.25 -11.11 35.58
CA PRO A 684 -16.91 -12.50 35.92
C PRO A 684 -18.11 -13.44 35.95
N PHE A 685 -19.28 -12.93 36.32
CA PHE A 685 -20.51 -13.70 36.47
C PHE A 685 -21.69 -12.95 35.85
N ASP A 686 -22.64 -13.71 35.33
CA ASP A 686 -24.02 -13.28 35.10
C ASP A 686 -24.88 -13.84 36.24
N VAL A 687 -25.55 -12.98 37.00
CA VAL A 687 -26.26 -13.37 38.23
C VAL A 687 -27.74 -13.09 38.07
N ALA A 688 -28.53 -14.14 37.91
CA ALA A 688 -29.98 -14.05 37.83
C ALA A 688 -30.59 -14.17 39.23
N VAL A 689 -31.49 -13.25 39.57
CA VAL A 689 -32.16 -13.21 40.87
C VAL A 689 -33.65 -13.42 40.70
N LYS A 690 -34.23 -14.36 41.45
CA LYS A 690 -35.66 -14.69 41.39
C LYS A 690 -36.26 -14.70 42.78
N PHE A 691 -37.48 -14.15 42.90
CA PHE A 691 -38.32 -14.34 44.07
C PHE A 691 -39.30 -15.46 43.80
N VAL A 692 -39.33 -16.48 44.65
CA VAL A 692 -40.24 -17.61 44.51
C VAL A 692 -40.95 -17.93 45.82
N SER A 693 -42.12 -18.55 45.72
CA SER A 693 -42.86 -19.03 46.89
C SER A 693 -42.14 -20.23 47.52
N SER A 694 -42.60 -20.68 48.68
CA SER A 694 -42.16 -21.96 49.28
C SER A 694 -42.45 -23.19 48.39
N LYS A 695 -43.26 -23.01 47.34
CA LYS A 695 -43.55 -24.02 46.30
C LYS A 695 -42.72 -23.82 45.03
N PHE A 696 -41.72 -22.93 45.05
CA PHE A 696 -40.88 -22.55 43.90
C PHE A 696 -41.65 -21.89 42.73
N GLU A 697 -42.82 -21.30 43.02
CA GLU A 697 -43.57 -20.53 42.02
C GLU A 697 -43.07 -19.09 41.97
N HIS A 698 -42.92 -18.51 40.77
CA HIS A 698 -42.47 -17.13 40.62
C HIS A 698 -43.38 -16.12 41.32
N LEU A 699 -42.78 -15.13 42.00
CA LEU A 699 -43.47 -14.08 42.73
C LEU A 699 -43.12 -12.69 42.16
N ASP A 700 -44.12 -12.00 41.59
CA ASP A 700 -43.99 -10.58 41.24
C ASP A 700 -44.14 -9.67 42.47
N ARG A 701 -44.76 -10.19 43.53
CA ARG A 701 -45.07 -9.49 44.78
C ARG A 701 -44.93 -10.47 45.95
N VAL A 702 -44.49 -9.97 47.10
CA VAL A 702 -44.41 -10.73 48.35
C VAL A 702 -45.41 -10.17 49.37
N PHE A 703 -45.78 -10.98 50.35
CA PHE A 703 -46.74 -10.58 51.38
C PHE A 703 -46.02 -10.30 52.70
N ALA A 704 -46.44 -9.25 53.39
CA ALA A 704 -45.89 -8.86 54.67
C ALA A 704 -45.98 -10.00 55.69
N ASP A 705 -44.88 -10.24 56.41
CA ASP A 705 -44.66 -11.31 57.39
C ASP A 705 -44.82 -12.75 56.87
N ILE A 706 -44.91 -12.94 55.54
CA ILE A 706 -44.96 -14.27 54.93
C ILE A 706 -43.58 -14.63 54.36
N PRO A 707 -43.01 -15.80 54.72
CA PRO A 707 -41.77 -16.28 54.13
C PRO A 707 -41.85 -16.46 52.61
N PHE A 708 -40.79 -16.05 51.92
CA PHE A 708 -40.56 -16.30 50.49
C PHE A 708 -39.09 -16.65 50.26
N LEU A 709 -38.77 -17.24 49.12
CA LEU A 709 -37.42 -17.66 48.77
C LEU A 709 -36.80 -16.66 47.78
N LEU A 710 -35.57 -16.25 48.06
CA LEU A 710 -34.69 -15.53 47.15
C LEU A 710 -33.72 -16.56 46.53
N MET A 711 -33.82 -16.78 45.23
CA MET A 711 -32.88 -17.62 44.50
C MET A 711 -31.89 -16.78 43.71
N THR A 712 -30.61 -17.13 43.78
CA THR A 712 -29.53 -16.51 43.01
C THR A 712 -28.83 -17.56 42.17
N ASP A 713 -28.94 -17.45 40.84
CA ASP A 713 -28.27 -18.32 39.89
C ASP A 713 -27.00 -17.59 39.39
N ILE A 714 -25.83 -18.10 39.76
CA ILE A 714 -24.51 -17.56 39.42
C ILE A 714 -23.98 -18.32 38.20
N LEU A 715 -24.03 -17.71 37.02
CA LEU A 715 -23.48 -18.26 35.79
C LEU A 715 -22.06 -17.73 35.56
N SER A 716 -21.08 -18.61 35.34
CA SER A 716 -19.72 -18.18 34.98
C SER A 716 -19.70 -17.62 33.56
N ALA A 717 -19.34 -16.33 33.44
CA ALA A 717 -19.13 -15.65 32.16
C ALA A 717 -17.68 -15.77 31.66
N SER A 718 -16.81 -16.41 32.45
CA SER A 718 -15.38 -16.57 32.14
C SER A 718 -15.12 -17.85 31.33
N PRO A 719 -14.22 -17.79 30.32
CA PRO A 719 -13.71 -19.00 29.65
C PRO A 719 -12.72 -19.80 30.53
N TRP A 720 -12.35 -19.27 31.69
CA TRP A 720 -11.46 -19.89 32.66
C TRP A 720 -12.20 -20.24 33.96
N ALA A 721 -11.79 -21.33 34.60
CA ALA A 721 -12.39 -21.81 35.83
C ALA A 721 -12.28 -20.78 36.97
N LEU A 722 -13.40 -20.41 37.59
CA LEU A 722 -13.46 -19.49 38.72
C LEU A 722 -13.76 -20.25 40.01
N THR A 723 -12.94 -20.02 41.04
CA THR A 723 -13.23 -20.55 42.38
C THR A 723 -13.98 -19.48 43.16
N ILE A 724 -15.23 -19.79 43.53
CA ILE A 724 -15.99 -19.01 44.50
C ILE A 724 -15.46 -19.39 45.89
N ILE A 725 -14.85 -18.43 46.58
CA ILE A 725 -14.37 -18.62 47.94
C ILE A 725 -15.55 -18.63 48.91
N THR A 726 -16.44 -17.64 48.79
CA THR A 726 -17.64 -17.53 49.63
C THR A 726 -18.63 -16.56 49.01
N SER A 727 -19.91 -16.67 49.37
CA SER A 727 -20.98 -15.72 49.07
C SER A 727 -21.57 -15.12 50.34
N GLN A 728 -22.09 -13.90 50.27
CA GLN A 728 -22.73 -13.22 51.40
C GLN A 728 -23.98 -12.46 50.95
N LEU A 729 -25.09 -12.70 51.64
CA LEU A 729 -26.33 -11.95 51.47
C LEU A 729 -26.42 -10.81 52.49
N GLN A 730 -26.32 -9.57 52.01
CA GLN A 730 -26.42 -8.36 52.82
C GLN A 730 -27.81 -7.74 52.66
N LEU A 731 -28.71 -8.03 53.60
CA LEU A 731 -30.10 -7.59 53.54
C LEU A 731 -30.27 -6.09 53.88
N SER A 732 -31.29 -5.47 53.32
CA SER A 732 -31.73 -4.13 53.75
C SER A 732 -32.41 -4.17 55.12
N ALA A 733 -32.55 -3.02 55.78
CA ALA A 733 -33.23 -2.92 57.08
C ALA A 733 -34.71 -3.37 57.06
N SER A 734 -35.32 -3.45 55.87
CA SER A 734 -36.72 -3.85 55.69
C SER A 734 -36.87 -5.35 55.41
N MET A 735 -35.78 -6.11 55.35
CA MET A 735 -35.79 -7.55 55.11
C MET A 735 -35.18 -8.30 56.29
N VAL A 736 -35.80 -9.41 56.68
CA VAL A 736 -35.36 -10.24 57.80
C VAL A 736 -35.16 -11.66 57.29
N PRO A 737 -34.01 -12.30 57.56
CA PRO A 737 -33.81 -13.69 57.19
C PRO A 737 -34.65 -14.60 58.10
N VAL A 738 -35.22 -15.65 57.52
CA VAL A 738 -35.95 -16.68 58.30
C VAL A 738 -34.97 -17.71 58.85
N ASP A 739 -33.97 -18.07 58.04
CA ASP A 739 -32.91 -19.03 58.37
C ASP A 739 -31.57 -18.32 58.54
N GLN A 740 -30.54 -19.03 59.00
CA GLN A 740 -29.18 -18.51 59.06
C GLN A 740 -28.65 -18.26 57.63
N LEU A 741 -28.06 -17.08 57.42
CA LEU A 741 -27.46 -16.72 56.13
C LEU A 741 -26.05 -17.31 56.05
N GLU A 742 -25.91 -18.42 55.35
CA GLU A 742 -24.64 -19.10 55.08
C GLU A 742 -24.38 -19.20 53.58
N SER A 743 -23.11 -19.38 53.20
CA SER A 743 -22.74 -19.62 51.80
C SER A 743 -22.85 -21.11 51.49
N TYR A 744 -23.72 -21.46 50.55
CA TYR A 744 -23.86 -22.82 50.03
C TYR A 744 -23.01 -23.07 48.78
N VAL A 745 -22.36 -22.03 48.26
CA VAL A 745 -21.40 -22.09 47.14
C VAL A 745 -19.95 -21.90 47.60
N GLU A 746 -19.67 -22.10 48.89
CA GLU A 746 -18.33 -22.00 49.44
C GLU A 746 -17.38 -23.01 48.78
N ASN A 747 -16.22 -22.54 48.32
CA ASN A 747 -15.19 -23.31 47.61
C ASN A 747 -15.68 -24.04 46.34
N VAL A 748 -16.77 -23.59 45.72
CA VAL A 748 -17.25 -24.14 44.44
C VAL A 748 -16.41 -23.61 43.29
N VAL A 749 -15.97 -24.52 42.41
CA VAL A 749 -15.28 -24.17 41.15
C VAL A 749 -16.29 -24.22 40.01
N LEU A 750 -16.46 -23.10 39.31
CA LEU A 750 -17.30 -23.00 38.12
C LEU A 750 -16.45 -22.99 36.85
N GLN A 751 -16.69 -23.96 35.96
CA GLN A 751 -16.19 -23.95 34.59
C GLN A 751 -17.03 -23.02 33.71
N THR A 752 -16.61 -22.85 32.46
CA THR A 752 -17.30 -22.01 31.49
C THR A 752 -18.72 -22.50 31.21
N GLY A 753 -19.70 -21.61 31.40
CA GLY A 753 -21.11 -21.92 31.19
C GLY A 753 -21.75 -22.77 32.29
N GLU A 754 -21.02 -23.14 33.34
CA GLU A 754 -21.60 -23.76 34.53
C GLU A 754 -22.28 -22.71 35.42
N SER A 755 -23.30 -23.15 36.14
CA SER A 755 -24.05 -22.32 37.08
C SER A 755 -24.11 -22.95 38.46
N ALA A 756 -23.94 -22.13 39.51
CA ALA A 756 -24.25 -22.50 40.88
C ALA A 756 -25.46 -21.69 41.37
N SER A 757 -26.39 -22.34 42.07
CA SER A 757 -27.61 -21.70 42.56
C SER A 757 -27.65 -21.72 44.09
N GLU A 758 -28.02 -20.59 44.69
CA GLU A 758 -28.32 -20.50 46.13
C GLU A 758 -29.77 -20.11 46.36
N CYS A 759 -30.29 -20.46 47.53
CA CYS A 759 -31.66 -20.20 47.93
C CYS A 759 -31.72 -19.75 49.39
N PHE A 760 -32.28 -18.57 49.63
CA PHE A 760 -32.39 -17.96 50.96
C PHE A 760 -33.86 -17.73 51.32
N CYS A 761 -34.29 -18.15 52.50
CA CYS A 761 -35.64 -17.89 53.00
C CYS A 761 -35.71 -16.55 53.73
N LEU A 762 -36.53 -15.63 53.23
CA LEU A 762 -36.63 -14.26 53.71
C LEU A 762 -38.08 -13.93 54.10
N ARG A 763 -38.25 -12.94 55.00
CA ARG A 763 -39.52 -12.29 55.27
C ARG A 763 -39.37 -10.78 55.24
N CYS A 764 -40.42 -10.09 54.82
CA CYS A 764 -40.50 -8.62 54.90
C CYS A 764 -41.54 -8.21 55.95
N PRO A 765 -41.19 -7.45 57.00
CA PRO A 765 -42.16 -6.87 57.92
C PRO A 765 -43.14 -5.90 57.21
N PRO A 766 -44.26 -5.52 57.86
CA PRO A 766 -45.25 -4.60 57.30
C PRO A 766 -44.64 -3.22 57.02
N VAL A 767 -44.91 -2.68 55.84
CA VAL A 767 -44.37 -1.39 55.37
C VAL A 767 -45.48 -0.33 55.38
N THR A 768 -45.15 0.89 55.82
CA THR A 768 -46.14 1.99 55.99
C THR A 768 -46.71 2.52 54.67
N ASN A 769 -46.01 2.36 53.54
CA ASN A 769 -46.45 2.75 52.19
C ASN A 769 -46.50 1.52 51.26
N GLY A 770 -47.61 0.80 51.24
CA GLY A 770 -47.79 -0.47 50.50
C GLY A 770 -47.87 -0.39 48.96
N GLN A 771 -47.30 0.64 48.33
CA GLN A 771 -47.32 0.82 46.86
C GLN A 771 -45.93 1.06 46.22
N SER A 772 -44.85 1.21 47.00
CA SER A 772 -43.49 1.37 46.48
C SER A 772 -42.64 0.12 46.73
N GLY A 773 -41.79 -0.27 45.76
CA GLY A 773 -40.89 -1.42 45.91
C GLY A 773 -39.88 -1.25 47.05
N VAL A 774 -39.74 -2.27 47.89
CA VAL A 774 -38.82 -2.33 49.03
C VAL A 774 -37.46 -2.85 48.56
N ALA A 775 -36.38 -2.19 48.97
CA ALA A 775 -35.03 -2.65 48.66
C ALA A 775 -34.76 -4.00 49.34
N THR A 776 -34.25 -4.98 48.59
CA THR A 776 -33.96 -6.30 49.17
C THR A 776 -32.58 -6.34 49.85
N GLY A 777 -31.57 -5.76 49.22
CA GLY A 777 -30.19 -5.77 49.72
C GLY A 777 -29.16 -5.92 48.61
N ARG A 778 -28.03 -6.54 48.93
CA ARG A 778 -26.94 -6.86 48.02
C ARG A 778 -26.49 -8.30 48.20
N TYR A 779 -26.00 -8.90 47.13
CA TYR A 779 -25.40 -10.22 47.12
C TYR A 779 -23.93 -10.10 46.70
N VAL A 780 -23.02 -10.56 47.55
CA VAL A 780 -21.58 -10.39 47.39
C VAL A 780 -20.95 -11.74 47.14
N ILE A 781 -20.23 -11.88 46.02
CA ILE A 781 -19.49 -13.09 45.66
C ILE A 781 -18.00 -12.79 45.82
N SER A 782 -17.31 -13.56 46.66
CA SER A 782 -15.84 -13.49 46.80
C SER A 782 -15.22 -14.62 46.00
N TRP A 783 -14.32 -14.31 45.07
CA TRP A 783 -13.82 -15.27 44.08
C TRP A 783 -12.40 -14.97 43.62
N LYS A 784 -11.77 -15.94 42.95
CA LYS A 784 -10.53 -15.78 42.20
C LYS A 784 -10.47 -16.75 41.02
N ARG A 785 -9.58 -16.50 40.06
CA ARG A 785 -9.27 -17.51 39.04
C ARG A 785 -8.63 -18.73 39.70
N SER A 786 -8.98 -19.92 39.21
CA SER A 786 -8.41 -21.16 39.72
C SER A 786 -6.93 -21.34 39.32
N SER A 787 -6.51 -20.71 38.22
CA SER A 787 -5.12 -20.63 37.75
C SER A 787 -4.28 -19.56 38.45
N ALA A 788 -4.89 -18.69 39.27
CA ALA A 788 -4.16 -17.61 39.93
C ALA A 788 -3.16 -18.17 40.96
N VAL A 789 -1.96 -17.56 41.00
CA VAL A 789 -0.96 -17.82 42.03
C VAL A 789 -1.58 -17.54 43.41
N GLU A 790 -1.23 -18.35 44.42
CA GLU A 790 -1.78 -18.21 45.79
C GLU A 790 -1.64 -16.81 46.38
N SER A 791 -0.63 -16.06 45.94
CA SER A 791 -0.34 -14.70 46.37
C SER A 791 -1.33 -13.65 45.86
N VAL A 792 -2.18 -13.96 44.88
CA VAL A 792 -3.14 -13.02 44.29
C VAL A 792 -4.37 -12.88 45.20
N PRO A 793 -4.82 -11.64 45.53
CA PRO A 793 -5.92 -11.42 46.46
C PRO A 793 -7.28 -11.89 45.91
N VAL A 794 -8.19 -12.24 46.82
CA VAL A 794 -9.58 -12.57 46.52
C VAL A 794 -10.35 -11.30 46.15
N ILE A 795 -11.20 -11.39 45.13
CA ILE A 795 -11.95 -10.28 44.57
C ILE A 795 -13.43 -10.41 44.91
N CYS A 796 -14.08 -9.28 45.19
CA CYS A 796 -15.51 -9.26 45.49
C CYS A 796 -16.32 -8.66 44.33
N THR A 797 -17.31 -9.40 43.86
CA THR A 797 -18.34 -8.91 42.94
C THR A 797 -19.63 -8.65 43.71
N VAL A 798 -20.14 -7.43 43.64
CA VAL A 798 -21.34 -7.00 44.38
C VAL A 798 -22.50 -6.83 43.41
N ILE A 799 -23.58 -7.59 43.63
CA ILE A 799 -24.82 -7.53 42.87
C ILE A 799 -25.88 -6.82 43.70
N THR A 800 -26.43 -5.73 43.18
CA THR A 800 -27.58 -5.06 43.81
C THR A 800 -28.84 -5.88 43.55
N LEU A 801 -29.55 -6.27 44.61
CA LEU A 801 -30.75 -7.09 44.48
C LEU A 801 -31.94 -6.23 44.05
N PRO A 802 -32.87 -6.78 43.24
CA PRO A 802 -34.06 -6.07 42.80
C PRO A 802 -34.94 -5.67 43.99
N HIS A 803 -35.67 -4.56 43.82
CA HIS A 803 -36.72 -4.19 44.76
C HIS A 803 -37.91 -5.14 44.60
N VAL A 804 -38.57 -5.45 45.71
CA VAL A 804 -39.76 -6.30 45.72
C VAL A 804 -40.98 -5.53 46.22
N ILE A 805 -42.12 -5.71 45.59
CA ILE A 805 -43.37 -5.09 46.02
C ILE A 805 -43.94 -5.91 47.17
N VAL A 806 -44.27 -5.25 48.28
CA VAL A 806 -44.77 -5.89 49.51
C VAL A 806 -46.23 -5.51 49.72
N GLU A 807 -47.09 -6.51 49.81
CA GLU A 807 -48.52 -6.34 50.06
C GLU A 807 -48.91 -6.83 51.45
N SER A 808 -49.85 -6.13 52.08
CA SER A 808 -50.48 -6.61 53.31
C SER A 808 -51.60 -7.59 52.99
N ILE A 809 -51.58 -8.76 53.61
CA ILE A 809 -52.69 -9.70 53.53
C ILE A 809 -53.67 -9.45 54.69
N PRO A 810 -54.99 -9.32 54.44
CA PRO A 810 -55.95 -9.06 55.51
C PRO A 810 -56.20 -10.28 56.42
N LEU A 811 -56.19 -11.49 55.83
CA LEU A 811 -56.38 -12.75 56.53
C LEU A 811 -55.31 -13.74 56.10
N HIS A 812 -54.45 -14.16 57.03
CA HIS A 812 -53.47 -15.21 56.79
C HIS A 812 -54.07 -16.57 57.19
N VAL A 813 -53.86 -17.60 56.37
CA VAL A 813 -54.40 -18.94 56.62
C VAL A 813 -53.26 -19.94 56.55
N ASN A 814 -53.01 -20.63 57.65
CA ASN A 814 -52.11 -21.77 57.72
C ASN A 814 -52.90 -23.07 57.88
N ALA A 815 -52.40 -24.18 57.33
CA ALA A 815 -53.03 -25.49 57.44
C ALA A 815 -52.05 -26.51 58.03
N ASP A 816 -52.37 -27.04 59.21
CA ASP A 816 -51.64 -28.16 59.80
C ASP A 816 -52.34 -29.45 59.39
N LEU A 817 -51.64 -30.27 58.62
CA LEU A 817 -52.10 -31.56 58.13
C LEU A 817 -50.94 -32.56 58.14
N PRO A 818 -51.21 -33.87 58.32
CA PRO A 818 -50.19 -34.91 58.20
C PRO A 818 -49.52 -34.92 56.82
N SER A 819 -48.29 -35.44 56.75
CA SER A 819 -47.51 -35.52 55.51
C SER A 819 -48.08 -36.48 54.46
N PHE A 820 -48.97 -37.40 54.87
CA PHE A 820 -49.73 -38.29 53.98
C PHE A 820 -51.03 -38.75 54.66
N GLY A 821 -52.02 -39.15 53.86
CA GLY A 821 -53.21 -39.86 54.33
C GLY A 821 -53.14 -41.36 54.07
N ARG A 822 -54.07 -42.14 54.65
CA ARG A 822 -54.30 -43.55 54.26
C ARG A 822 -55.77 -43.77 53.94
N VAL A 823 -56.03 -44.63 52.96
CA VAL A 823 -57.41 -44.97 52.57
C VAL A 823 -58.16 -45.53 53.77
N ARG A 824 -59.36 -44.98 54.03
CA ARG A 824 -60.25 -45.36 55.13
C ARG A 824 -59.70 -45.10 56.56
N GLU A 825 -58.75 -44.17 56.71
CA GLU A 825 -58.27 -43.67 58.00
C GLU A 825 -58.61 -42.20 58.21
N SER A 826 -58.67 -41.76 59.46
CA SER A 826 -58.93 -40.36 59.83
C SER A 826 -57.70 -39.49 59.53
N LEU A 827 -57.90 -38.40 58.80
CA LEU A 827 -56.90 -37.38 58.46
C LEU A 827 -57.34 -36.03 59.06
N PRO A 828 -56.92 -35.71 60.29
CA PRO A 828 -57.25 -34.42 60.91
C PRO A 828 -56.48 -33.29 60.23
N VAL A 829 -57.19 -32.24 59.84
CA VAL A 829 -56.64 -31.01 59.24
C VAL A 829 -57.09 -29.83 60.08
N ARG A 830 -56.15 -29.03 60.56
CA ARG A 830 -56.42 -27.78 61.30
C ARG A 830 -56.12 -26.59 60.41
N TYR A 831 -57.09 -25.72 60.23
CA TYR A 831 -56.87 -24.42 59.61
C TYR A 831 -56.80 -23.34 60.67
N HIS A 832 -55.76 -22.51 60.59
CA HIS A 832 -55.52 -21.37 61.46
C HIS A 832 -55.76 -20.10 60.68
N LEU A 833 -56.87 -19.41 60.96
CA LEU A 833 -57.24 -18.17 60.31
C LEU A 833 -56.83 -17.00 61.19
N GLN A 834 -55.78 -16.28 60.81
CA GLN A 834 -55.29 -15.13 61.56
C GLN A 834 -55.74 -13.83 60.90
N ASN A 835 -56.48 -13.01 61.65
CA ASN A 835 -56.82 -11.65 61.21
C ASN A 835 -55.60 -10.74 61.39
N LYS A 836 -55.02 -10.29 60.28
CA LYS A 836 -53.85 -9.41 60.25
C LYS A 836 -54.23 -7.92 60.14
N THR A 837 -55.53 -7.60 60.11
CA THR A 837 -56.00 -6.22 60.07
C THR A 837 -56.22 -5.65 61.48
N SER A 838 -56.24 -4.32 61.58
CA SER A 838 -56.62 -3.60 62.80
C SER A 838 -58.14 -3.56 63.05
N LEU A 839 -58.95 -4.18 62.17
CA LEU A 839 -60.41 -4.19 62.23
C LEU A 839 -60.94 -5.61 62.45
N VAL A 840 -62.09 -5.73 63.11
CA VAL A 840 -62.79 -7.03 63.21
C VAL A 840 -63.20 -7.46 61.81
N GLN A 841 -62.88 -8.70 61.43
CA GLN A 841 -63.25 -9.26 60.13
C GLN A 841 -64.48 -10.17 60.28
N ASP A 842 -65.51 -9.88 59.48
CA ASP A 842 -66.67 -10.76 59.31
C ASP A 842 -66.35 -11.75 58.19
N VAL A 843 -66.18 -13.03 58.56
CA VAL A 843 -65.68 -14.08 57.68
C VAL A 843 -66.77 -15.11 57.44
N GLU A 844 -67.07 -15.36 56.17
CA GLU A 844 -67.90 -16.50 55.75
C GLU A 844 -66.99 -17.59 55.17
N ILE A 845 -67.14 -18.80 55.68
CA ILE A 845 -66.28 -19.94 55.37
C ILE A 845 -67.16 -21.06 54.86
N SER A 846 -66.74 -21.67 53.75
CA SER A 846 -67.37 -22.86 53.21
C SER A 846 -66.32 -23.87 52.78
N VAL A 847 -66.62 -25.16 52.94
CA VAL A 847 -65.78 -26.26 52.44
C VAL A 847 -66.49 -26.94 51.29
N GLU A 848 -65.83 -26.92 50.13
CA GLU A 848 -66.28 -27.65 48.96
C GLU A 848 -65.84 -29.12 49.06
N PRO A 849 -66.75 -30.07 48.78
CA PRO A 849 -66.43 -31.49 48.83
C PRO A 849 -65.44 -31.89 47.75
N SER A 850 -64.66 -32.94 48.01
CA SER A 850 -63.80 -33.62 47.04
C SER A 850 -64.28 -35.06 46.88
N ASP A 851 -64.36 -35.57 45.65
CA ASP A 851 -64.79 -36.95 45.38
C ASP A 851 -63.88 -37.99 46.04
N ALA A 852 -62.63 -37.62 46.34
CA ALA A 852 -61.64 -38.47 46.98
C ALA A 852 -61.74 -38.49 48.52
N PHE A 853 -62.56 -37.65 49.14
CA PHE A 853 -62.63 -37.52 50.61
C PHE A 853 -64.06 -37.34 51.11
N MET A 854 -64.45 -38.10 52.14
CA MET A 854 -65.52 -37.65 53.03
C MET A 854 -64.92 -36.73 54.09
N PHE A 855 -65.69 -35.81 54.66
CA PHE A 855 -65.24 -34.99 55.78
C PHE A 855 -66.28 -34.84 56.87
N SER A 856 -65.81 -34.66 58.10
CA SER A 856 -66.61 -34.29 59.26
C SER A 856 -66.16 -32.92 59.76
N GLY A 857 -67.11 -31.97 59.81
CA GLY A 857 -66.90 -30.57 60.20
C GLY A 857 -68.05 -29.68 59.70
N LEU A 858 -68.04 -28.41 60.08
CA LEU A 858 -69.07 -27.46 59.65
C LEU A 858 -68.86 -27.08 58.18
N LYS A 859 -69.74 -27.56 57.28
CA LYS A 859 -69.66 -27.32 55.84
C LYS A 859 -69.70 -25.84 55.45
N GLN A 860 -70.48 -25.04 56.18
CA GLN A 860 -70.56 -23.59 56.01
C GLN A 860 -70.74 -22.94 57.37
N MET A 861 -70.06 -21.83 57.61
CA MET A 861 -70.21 -21.04 58.83
C MET A 861 -69.88 -19.57 58.60
N ARG A 862 -70.40 -18.73 59.50
CA ARG A 862 -70.05 -17.32 59.59
C ARG A 862 -69.56 -17.00 60.99
N LEU A 863 -68.42 -16.33 61.08
CA LEU A 863 -67.81 -15.97 62.35
C LEU A 863 -67.13 -14.61 62.27
N ARG A 864 -66.72 -14.09 63.43
CA ARG A 864 -65.97 -12.83 63.57
C ARG A 864 -64.60 -13.12 64.16
N ILE A 865 -63.55 -12.65 63.50
CA ILE A 865 -62.17 -12.77 63.99
C ILE A 865 -61.72 -11.37 64.44
N LEU A 866 -61.35 -11.23 65.72
CA LEU A 866 -60.90 -9.96 66.29
C LEU A 866 -59.53 -9.55 65.72
N PRO A 867 -59.18 -8.25 65.67
CA PRO A 867 -57.88 -7.77 65.20
C PRO A 867 -56.71 -8.51 65.85
N GLY A 868 -55.76 -9.01 65.05
CA GLY A 868 -54.57 -9.71 65.52
C GLY A 868 -54.80 -11.13 66.07
N THR A 869 -56.05 -11.53 66.29
CA THR A 869 -56.38 -12.86 66.85
C THR A 869 -56.40 -13.94 65.78
N GLN A 870 -56.27 -15.19 66.24
CA GLN A 870 -56.34 -16.38 65.40
C GLN A 870 -57.57 -17.21 65.78
N GLN A 871 -58.28 -17.69 64.76
CA GLN A 871 -59.36 -18.65 64.90
C GLN A 871 -58.91 -20.00 64.33
N GLU A 872 -58.99 -21.04 65.15
CA GLU A 872 -58.70 -22.42 64.74
C GLU A 872 -59.98 -23.11 64.25
N MET A 873 -59.83 -23.93 63.21
CA MET A 873 -60.87 -24.78 62.66
C MET A 873 -60.34 -26.20 62.45
N LEU A 874 -60.97 -27.18 63.07
CA LEU A 874 -60.61 -28.59 62.90
C LEU A 874 -61.60 -29.28 61.96
N TYR A 875 -61.09 -29.86 60.88
CA TYR A 875 -61.81 -30.76 60.00
C TYR A 875 -61.18 -32.15 60.06
N ASN A 876 -62.01 -33.19 60.03
CA ASN A 876 -61.52 -34.56 59.93
C ASN A 876 -61.85 -35.11 58.54
N PHE A 877 -60.84 -35.24 57.70
CA PHE A 877 -60.98 -35.80 56.36
C PHE A 877 -60.82 -37.32 56.39
N TYR A 878 -61.51 -38.01 55.50
CA TYR A 878 -61.55 -39.46 55.42
C TYR A 878 -61.29 -39.87 53.96
N PRO A 879 -60.05 -40.25 53.62
CA PRO A 879 -59.66 -40.53 52.24
C PRO A 879 -60.34 -41.80 51.70
N LEU A 880 -60.93 -41.72 50.52
CA LEU A 880 -61.62 -42.80 49.82
C LEU A 880 -60.76 -43.43 48.72
N MET A 881 -59.84 -42.66 48.13
CA MET A 881 -59.01 -43.05 46.99
C MET A 881 -57.53 -42.95 47.34
N ALA A 882 -56.70 -43.86 46.82
CA ALA A 882 -55.24 -43.82 46.97
C ALA A 882 -54.58 -42.96 45.87
N GLY A 883 -53.32 -42.57 46.05
CA GLY A 883 -52.55 -41.72 45.12
C GLY A 883 -52.52 -40.26 45.53
N TYR A 884 -52.07 -39.37 44.63
CA TYR A 884 -52.15 -37.93 44.84
C TYR A 884 -53.60 -37.46 44.66
N GLN A 885 -54.24 -37.05 45.76
CA GLN A 885 -55.64 -36.69 45.78
C GLN A 885 -55.84 -35.23 46.17
N GLN A 886 -56.84 -34.59 45.56
CA GLN A 886 -57.20 -33.21 45.85
C GLN A 886 -57.94 -33.12 47.18
N LEU A 887 -57.44 -32.29 48.10
CA LEU A 887 -58.08 -32.02 49.39
C LEU A 887 -59.39 -31.24 49.17
N PRO A 888 -60.41 -31.44 50.05
CA PRO A 888 -61.57 -30.55 50.09
C PRO A 888 -61.16 -29.06 50.14
N SER A 889 -61.71 -28.22 49.27
CA SER A 889 -61.31 -26.81 49.14
C SER A 889 -61.95 -25.93 50.21
N LEU A 890 -61.11 -25.21 50.96
CA LEU A 890 -61.55 -24.16 51.87
C LEU A 890 -61.75 -22.85 51.11
N ASN A 891 -62.99 -22.36 51.08
CA ASN A 891 -63.37 -21.07 50.51
C ASN A 891 -63.66 -20.08 51.64
N ILE A 892 -63.05 -18.90 51.56
CA ILE A 892 -63.21 -17.84 52.56
C ILE A 892 -63.60 -16.53 51.88
N ILE A 893 -64.70 -15.95 52.33
CA ILE A 893 -65.20 -14.65 51.87
C ILE A 893 -65.07 -13.65 53.02
N LEU A 894 -64.31 -12.58 52.81
CA LEU A 894 -64.23 -11.45 53.71
C LEU A 894 -65.30 -10.43 53.34
N LEU A 895 -66.35 -10.31 54.14
CA LEU A 895 -67.51 -9.47 53.80
C LEU A 895 -67.17 -7.97 53.74
N ARG A 896 -66.09 -7.55 54.41
CA ARG A 896 -65.60 -6.16 54.41
C ARG A 896 -64.52 -5.88 53.36
N ILE A 897 -63.96 -6.93 52.76
CA ILE A 897 -62.87 -6.85 51.79
C ILE A 897 -63.21 -7.77 50.61
N PRO A 898 -64.10 -7.34 49.70
CA PRO A 898 -64.62 -8.19 48.63
C PRO A 898 -63.55 -8.63 47.62
N ASN A 899 -62.39 -7.97 47.60
CA ASN A 899 -61.27 -8.28 46.71
C ASN A 899 -60.34 -9.40 47.23
N PHE A 900 -60.61 -9.99 48.40
CA PHE A 900 -59.87 -11.14 48.90
C PHE A 900 -60.27 -12.41 48.12
N THR A 901 -59.39 -12.90 47.24
CA THR A 901 -59.71 -14.01 46.34
C THR A 901 -59.30 -15.36 46.91
N ASN A 902 -60.05 -16.41 46.58
CA ASN A 902 -59.66 -17.79 46.89
C ASN A 902 -58.33 -18.20 46.20
N GLN A 903 -57.88 -17.47 45.17
CA GLN A 903 -56.56 -17.67 44.56
C GLN A 903 -55.42 -17.32 45.52
N LEU A 904 -55.57 -16.26 46.33
CA LEU A 904 -54.60 -15.91 47.37
C LEU A 904 -54.51 -17.03 48.43
N LEU A 905 -55.65 -17.59 48.83
CA LEU A 905 -55.69 -18.70 49.80
C LEU A 905 -54.91 -19.93 49.33
N ARG A 906 -55.07 -20.32 48.06
CA ARG A 906 -54.38 -21.48 47.45
C ARG A 906 -52.85 -21.37 47.47
N ARG A 907 -52.29 -20.17 47.63
CA ARG A 907 -50.86 -19.97 47.82
C ARG A 907 -50.38 -20.47 49.19
N PHE A 908 -51.20 -20.29 50.23
CA PHE A 908 -50.82 -20.60 51.62
C PHE A 908 -51.22 -22.00 52.07
N ILE A 909 -52.25 -22.60 51.46
CA ILE A 909 -52.72 -23.95 51.81
C ILE A 909 -52.29 -24.98 50.75
N PRO A 910 -52.05 -26.24 51.15
CA PRO A 910 -51.88 -27.33 50.21
C PRO A 910 -53.20 -27.68 49.54
N THR A 911 -53.16 -27.95 48.23
CA THR A 911 -54.33 -28.33 47.44
C THR A 911 -54.47 -29.85 47.28
N HIS A 912 -53.38 -30.58 47.47
CA HIS A 912 -53.31 -32.04 47.30
C HIS A 912 -52.52 -32.67 48.43
N ILE A 913 -52.80 -33.94 48.69
CA ILE A 913 -52.02 -34.79 49.60
C ILE A 913 -51.87 -36.18 48.98
N PHE A 914 -50.75 -36.85 49.26
CA PHE A 914 -50.59 -38.25 48.88
C PHE A 914 -51.32 -39.17 49.87
N VAL A 915 -52.18 -40.05 49.35
CA VAL A 915 -52.94 -41.03 50.11
C VAL A 915 -52.41 -42.43 49.83
N LYS A 916 -51.90 -43.12 50.86
CA LYS A 916 -51.40 -44.49 50.76
C LYS A 916 -52.55 -45.50 50.76
N VAL A 917 -52.35 -46.63 50.09
CA VAL A 917 -53.26 -47.78 50.15
C VAL A 917 -53.27 -48.33 51.58
N ARG A 918 -54.44 -48.78 52.05
CA ARG A 918 -54.56 -49.49 53.32
C ARG A 918 -53.95 -50.88 53.16
N THR A 919 -52.79 -51.11 53.77
CA THR A 919 -52.24 -52.47 53.90
C THR A 919 -53.06 -53.22 54.96
N PHE A 920 -53.77 -54.27 54.56
CA PHE A 920 -54.35 -55.21 55.51
C PHE A 920 -53.19 -56.00 56.14
N GLY A 921 -52.91 -55.69 57.41
CA GLY A 921 -52.08 -56.54 58.27
C GLY A 921 -52.97 -57.58 58.92
#